data_AF-C5ED45-F1
#
_entry.id   AF-C5ED45-F1
#
_cell.length_a   1.000
_cell.length_b   1.000
_cell.length_c   1.000
_cell.angle_alpha   90.00
_cell.angle_beta   90.00
_cell.angle_gamma   90.00
#
_symmetry.space_group_name_H-M   'P 1'
#
loop_
_entity.id
_entity.type
_entity.pdbx_description
1 polymer ?
#
loop_
_entity_poly.entity_id
_entity_poly.type
_entity_poly.pdbx_seq_one_letter_code
_entity_poly.pdbx_strand_id
1 'polypeptide(L)'
;MIENKYGTSNADFIVDDISVTGSDSGSSFVPPTTGTATAAKAFGDYSNPIIDYWYGADPWAMEYNGRVYIYTTGDGTSVNADGSLNYDYEYDSTGQIKDNSFAQVKTINVLSSDDMVNWRNEGYIRVAGEQGVATWASNSWAPAVAHKTINGKEKFFLYFANGGSGIGVLTSDSPVGPWKDETGELLIKGGTPESAGVVWLFDPAVFVDDDGQGYLYYGGGVPTGEEEHPNTARVIKLSDDMLHTEGEAQAIDAPAMFEDSGIAKIGGTYYYSYCTNFSHDNVIDGNTVGYGNIAYMTSDNPMGPFTYQGEILKNPSTYFGVGGNNHHAMVQLGDQWYMTYHAQTVAKELMNGGNLDAAHGYRNTHLDPITVNEDGSIADIAMTYEGLSSVKNLDAYQDGGIPASTIAWDSGIQNAYDLTSGVRVVDMTTDNSEGQKLSNINNGEWTSLANVDFGNNGASSLTVTAAGKAGGILEIRLDDPDSEPVASISIPAGDGSEYADYTTTLEGVTGVHHVVFSFKSDGGANAQDELYDITTYTFTESQDETPSTPVDKSDLQSAVNENSGLNASDYTEESWKVFADALQKAQAVLQDESATEQQVQDALAALNSARAGLKLADDSTDGNADGSNDDGVDLAQTGSSVLPGAVIVACLALTGVIVARVRREMR
;
A
#
# COMPACT_ATOMS: atom_id res chain seq x y z
N MET A 1 46.12 -24.66 -33.73
CA MET A 1 47.26 -24.87 -34.65
C MET A 1 46.91 -24.21 -35.97
N ILE A 2 47.75 -23.30 -36.49
CA ILE A 2 47.52 -22.69 -37.80
C ILE A 2 48.67 -23.12 -38.71
N GLU A 3 48.35 -23.91 -39.74
CA GLU A 3 49.28 -24.21 -40.84
C GLU A 3 49.21 -23.11 -41.89
N ASN A 4 50.39 -22.60 -42.27
CA ASN A 4 50.57 -21.60 -43.31
C ASN A 4 50.76 -22.31 -44.67
N LYS A 5 49.87 -22.04 -45.63
CA LYS A 5 50.04 -22.42 -47.03
C LYS A 5 50.34 -21.16 -47.83
N TYR A 6 51.50 -21.19 -48.52
CA TYR A 6 52.00 -20.26 -49.54
C TYR A 6 52.98 -19.14 -49.10
N GLY A 7 54.27 -19.49 -49.07
CA GLY A 7 55.28 -18.95 -50.00
C GLY A 7 55.53 -17.43 -50.12
N THR A 8 56.60 -17.00 -49.44
CA THR A 8 57.61 -15.98 -49.83
C THR A 8 57.18 -14.61 -50.38
N SER A 9 57.07 -13.63 -49.49
CA SER A 9 57.72 -12.32 -49.64
C SER A 9 57.82 -11.64 -48.27
N ASN A 10 59.02 -11.23 -47.87
CA ASN A 10 59.23 -10.47 -46.64
C ASN A 10 58.56 -9.10 -46.76
N ALA A 11 57.54 -8.86 -45.95
CA ALA A 11 57.09 -7.54 -45.56
C ALA A 11 57.03 -7.54 -44.03
N ASP A 12 57.88 -6.74 -43.41
CA ASP A 12 57.79 -6.46 -41.98
C ASP A 12 56.58 -5.55 -41.76
N PHE A 13 55.57 -6.05 -41.04
CA PHE A 13 54.46 -5.25 -40.55
C PHE A 13 54.55 -5.15 -39.03
N ILE A 14 54.44 -3.93 -38.50
CA ILE A 14 54.12 -3.69 -37.10
C ILE A 14 52.60 -3.62 -37.01
N VAL A 15 52.02 -4.43 -36.13
CA VAL A 15 50.58 -4.46 -35.84
C VAL A 15 50.36 -3.52 -34.65
N ASP A 16 49.77 -2.35 -34.89
CA ASP A 16 49.46 -1.38 -33.83
C ASP A 16 48.06 -1.58 -33.21
N ASP A 17 47.21 -2.44 -33.79
CA ASP A 17 45.93 -2.82 -33.17
C ASP A 17 45.37 -4.12 -33.75
N ILE A 18 44.79 -4.97 -32.89
CA ILE A 18 44.06 -6.19 -33.27
C ILE A 18 42.62 -6.03 -32.81
N SER A 19 41.69 -5.74 -33.73
CA SER A 19 40.26 -5.90 -33.46
C SER A 19 39.82 -7.31 -33.85
N VAL A 20 39.41 -8.11 -32.87
CA VAL A 20 38.74 -9.40 -33.08
C VAL A 20 37.25 -9.14 -33.23
N THR A 21 36.66 -9.48 -34.39
CA THR A 21 35.20 -9.60 -34.53
C THR A 21 34.84 -11.07 -34.38
N GLY A 22 34.34 -11.43 -33.20
CA GLY A 22 33.75 -12.75 -32.95
C GLY A 22 32.38 -12.81 -33.61
N SER A 23 32.12 -13.87 -34.36
CA SER A 23 30.75 -14.26 -34.72
C SER A 23 30.11 -14.92 -33.51
N ASP A 24 29.07 -14.28 -32.96
CA ASP A 24 28.32 -14.79 -31.82
C ASP A 24 27.76 -16.19 -32.08
N SER A 25 28.22 -17.13 -31.26
CA SER A 25 27.56 -18.39 -31.01
C SER A 25 27.57 -18.58 -29.49
N GLY A 26 26.39 -18.43 -28.89
CA GLY A 26 26.17 -18.50 -27.44
C GLY A 26 26.03 -17.12 -26.82
N SER A 27 24.80 -16.69 -26.59
CA SER A 27 24.48 -15.52 -25.78
C SER A 27 24.94 -15.77 -24.34
N SER A 28 26.12 -15.26 -23.97
CA SER A 28 26.40 -14.97 -22.57
C SER A 28 25.71 -13.65 -22.23
N PHE A 29 24.63 -13.72 -21.47
CA PHE A 29 24.02 -12.58 -20.80
C PHE A 29 25.14 -11.77 -20.10
N VAL A 30 25.33 -10.54 -20.54
CA VAL A 30 26.13 -9.55 -19.81
C VAL A 30 25.10 -8.79 -18.96
N PRO A 31 25.04 -8.98 -17.63
CA PRO A 31 24.10 -8.22 -16.82
C PRO A 31 24.38 -6.73 -17.00
N PRO A 32 23.33 -5.89 -17.18
CA PRO A 32 23.52 -4.45 -17.13
C PRO A 32 24.13 -4.07 -15.78
N THR A 33 25.05 -3.12 -15.86
CA THR A 33 25.75 -2.50 -14.73
C THR A 33 24.78 -2.16 -13.59
N THR A 34 25.16 -2.52 -12.37
CA THR A 34 24.49 -2.20 -11.11
C THR A 34 24.21 -0.69 -10.98
N GLY A 35 22.99 -0.35 -10.56
CA GLY A 35 22.63 1.01 -10.14
C GLY A 35 21.22 1.48 -10.47
N THR A 36 20.53 0.93 -11.48
CA THR A 36 19.12 1.27 -11.78
C THR A 36 18.45 0.12 -12.54
N ALA A 37 17.63 -0.68 -11.87
CA ALA A 37 16.66 -1.52 -12.58
C ALA A 37 15.48 -0.65 -13.03
N THR A 38 14.67 -1.15 -13.97
CA THR A 38 13.40 -0.48 -14.31
C THR A 38 12.33 -1.08 -13.41
N ALA A 39 11.77 -0.25 -12.52
CA ALA A 39 10.65 -0.66 -11.68
C ALA A 39 9.42 -0.91 -12.54
N ALA A 40 8.68 -1.98 -12.26
CA ALA A 40 7.39 -2.22 -12.90
C ALA A 40 6.29 -1.35 -12.27
N LYS A 41 6.50 -0.91 -11.03
CA LYS A 41 5.70 0.08 -10.32
C LYS A 41 6.45 1.42 -10.32
N ALA A 42 5.99 2.37 -11.14
CA ALA A 42 6.61 3.69 -11.19
C ALA A 42 6.43 4.43 -9.85
N PHE A 43 7.40 5.28 -9.48
CA PHE A 43 7.34 6.07 -8.26
C PHE A 43 6.24 7.16 -8.31
N GLY A 44 5.63 7.48 -7.16
CA GLY A 44 4.72 8.63 -7.00
C GLY A 44 3.25 8.24 -7.14
N ASP A 45 2.64 8.51 -8.30
CA ASP A 45 1.17 8.38 -8.49
C ASP A 45 0.70 6.95 -8.79
N TYR A 46 1.55 5.93 -8.66
CA TYR A 46 1.24 4.56 -9.09
C TYR A 46 1.21 3.59 -7.90
N SER A 47 0.09 2.89 -7.70
CA SER A 47 -0.03 1.85 -6.66
C SER A 47 -0.05 0.43 -7.22
N ASN A 48 -0.02 0.25 -8.55
CA ASN A 48 -0.07 -1.05 -9.22
C ASN A 48 1.18 -1.35 -10.07
N PRO A 49 1.68 -2.60 -10.06
CA PRO A 49 1.28 -3.69 -9.17
C PRO A 49 1.55 -3.38 -7.70
N ILE A 50 0.88 -4.08 -6.77
CA ILE A 50 1.02 -3.78 -5.35
C ILE A 50 2.46 -3.94 -4.85
N ILE A 51 3.18 -4.91 -5.42
CA ILE A 51 4.63 -5.12 -5.33
C ILE A 51 5.17 -5.53 -6.72
N ASP A 52 6.44 -5.26 -7.00
CA ASP A 52 7.12 -5.64 -8.25
C ASP A 52 8.46 -6.36 -8.08
N TYR A 53 8.95 -6.52 -6.84
CA TYR A 53 10.15 -7.29 -6.54
C TYR A 53 9.92 -8.80 -6.40
N TRP A 54 8.66 -9.27 -6.45
CA TRP A 54 8.25 -10.68 -6.48
C TRP A 54 6.97 -10.90 -7.28
N TYR A 55 6.78 -12.13 -7.77
CA TYR A 55 5.51 -12.58 -8.34
C TYR A 55 4.55 -13.06 -7.25
N GLY A 56 3.26 -12.93 -7.54
CA GLY A 56 2.16 -13.29 -6.64
C GLY A 56 0.87 -13.34 -7.42
N ALA A 57 0.33 -14.55 -7.59
CA ALA A 57 -0.84 -14.82 -8.39
C ALA A 57 -2.08 -15.15 -7.56
N ASP A 58 -3.22 -15.30 -8.22
CA ASP A 58 -4.47 -15.75 -7.62
C ASP A 58 -4.80 -15.04 -6.29
N PRO A 59 -4.87 -13.69 -6.27
CA PRO A 59 -4.93 -12.96 -5.02
C PRO A 59 -6.27 -13.17 -4.32
N TRP A 60 -6.20 -13.42 -3.02
CA TRP A 60 -7.32 -13.34 -2.10
C TRP A 60 -7.08 -12.24 -1.09
N ALA A 61 -8.11 -11.46 -0.78
CA ALA A 61 -8.03 -10.36 0.16
C ALA A 61 -8.99 -10.57 1.34
N MET A 62 -8.48 -10.32 2.55
CA MET A 62 -9.26 -10.37 3.80
C MET A 62 -8.95 -9.12 4.61
N GLU A 63 -9.99 -8.38 5.01
CA GLU A 63 -9.86 -7.31 5.99
C GLU A 63 -9.91 -7.89 7.40
N TYR A 64 -9.03 -7.40 8.27
CA TYR A 64 -9.07 -7.68 9.70
C TYR A 64 -8.45 -6.54 10.49
N ASN A 65 -9.23 -5.94 11.41
CA ASN A 65 -8.81 -4.85 12.30
C ASN A 65 -8.21 -3.63 11.59
N GLY A 66 -8.83 -3.20 10.49
CA GLY A 66 -8.44 -2.02 9.71
C GLY A 66 -7.22 -2.25 8.82
N ARG A 67 -6.75 -3.49 8.67
CA ARG A 67 -5.72 -3.88 7.72
C ARG A 67 -6.29 -4.86 6.71
N VAL A 68 -5.90 -4.75 5.46
CA VAL A 68 -6.14 -5.74 4.41
C VAL A 68 -4.92 -6.64 4.29
N TYR A 69 -5.17 -7.95 4.32
CA TYR A 69 -4.20 -9.01 4.08
C TYR A 69 -4.47 -9.62 2.71
N ILE A 70 -3.45 -9.65 1.86
CA ILE A 70 -3.49 -10.29 0.55
C ILE A 70 -2.68 -11.57 0.61
N TYR A 71 -3.32 -12.67 0.21
CA TYR A 71 -2.72 -13.99 0.08
C TYR A 71 -2.61 -14.32 -1.40
N THR A 72 -1.45 -14.75 -1.86
CA THR A 72 -1.24 -15.06 -3.29
C THR A 72 -0.61 -16.43 -3.46
N THR A 73 -0.99 -17.15 -4.50
CA THR A 73 -0.18 -18.25 -5.05
C THR A 73 1.27 -17.77 -5.22
N GLY A 74 2.22 -18.48 -4.61
CA GLY A 74 3.66 -18.26 -4.81
C GLY A 74 4.10 -18.74 -6.20
N ASP A 75 3.75 -17.98 -7.23
CA ASP A 75 4.14 -18.25 -8.63
C ASP A 75 5.66 -18.50 -8.70
N GLY A 76 6.07 -19.61 -9.31
CA GLY A 76 7.48 -20.03 -9.44
C GLY A 76 8.26 -20.29 -8.15
N THR A 77 7.58 -20.38 -6.99
CA THR A 77 8.23 -20.67 -5.71
C THR A 77 7.99 -22.11 -5.29
N SER A 78 9.09 -22.84 -5.11
CA SER A 78 9.09 -24.22 -4.60
C SER A 78 9.93 -24.35 -3.33
N VAL A 79 9.78 -25.49 -2.64
CA VAL A 79 10.49 -25.79 -1.40
C VAL A 79 11.43 -26.97 -1.63
N ASN A 80 12.72 -26.77 -1.32
CA ASN A 80 13.77 -27.76 -1.37
C ASN A 80 13.65 -28.79 -0.23
N ALA A 81 14.38 -29.90 -0.34
CA ALA A 81 14.37 -30.97 0.66
C ALA A 81 14.90 -30.53 2.04
N ASP A 82 15.76 -29.51 2.09
CA ASP A 82 16.27 -28.92 3.34
C ASP A 82 15.37 -27.79 3.89
N GLY A 83 14.24 -27.52 3.25
CA GLY A 83 13.29 -26.48 3.62
C GLY A 83 13.61 -25.10 3.05
N SER A 84 14.76 -24.90 2.40
CA SER A 84 15.04 -23.63 1.71
C SER A 84 14.08 -23.41 0.53
N LEU A 85 13.78 -22.15 0.23
CA LEU A 85 13.00 -21.82 -0.97
C LEU A 85 13.87 -21.84 -2.22
N ASN A 86 13.28 -22.30 -3.31
CA ASN A 86 13.81 -22.14 -4.64
C ASN A 86 12.86 -21.26 -5.44
N TYR A 87 13.42 -20.18 -5.98
CA TYR A 87 12.75 -19.21 -6.83
C TYR A 87 13.29 -19.43 -8.23
N ASP A 88 12.49 -19.95 -9.15
CA ASP A 88 12.99 -20.19 -10.50
C ASP A 88 11.87 -20.20 -11.52
N TYR A 89 12.24 -19.83 -12.74
CA TYR A 89 11.42 -20.09 -13.91
C TYR A 89 11.42 -21.59 -14.20
N GLU A 90 10.36 -22.07 -14.83
CA GLU A 90 10.41 -23.40 -15.42
C GLU A 90 11.15 -23.36 -16.76
N TYR A 91 12.00 -24.35 -17.01
CA TYR A 91 12.73 -24.49 -18.27
C TYR A 91 12.30 -25.73 -19.04
N ASP A 92 12.34 -25.63 -20.37
CA ASP A 92 12.17 -26.77 -21.26
C ASP A 92 13.45 -27.63 -21.36
N SER A 93 13.40 -28.69 -22.17
CA SER A 93 14.55 -29.60 -22.35
C SER A 93 15.78 -28.95 -23.00
N THR A 94 15.65 -27.74 -23.55
CA THR A 94 16.73 -26.98 -24.19
C THR A 94 17.33 -25.92 -23.26
N GLY A 95 16.75 -25.73 -22.08
CA GLY A 95 17.16 -24.71 -21.11
C GLY A 95 16.56 -23.33 -21.38
N GLN A 96 15.54 -23.23 -22.23
CA GLN A 96 14.76 -22.00 -22.41
C GLN A 96 13.64 -21.92 -21.39
N ILE A 97 13.32 -20.71 -20.93
CA ILE A 97 12.14 -20.48 -20.09
C ILE A 97 10.91 -20.94 -20.87
N LYS A 98 10.02 -21.67 -20.20
CA LYS A 98 8.71 -22.04 -20.73
C LYS A 98 7.61 -21.44 -19.87
N ASP A 99 6.39 -21.55 -20.38
CA ASP A 99 5.20 -21.12 -19.67
C ASP A 99 5.09 -21.82 -18.31
N ASN A 100 4.72 -21.03 -17.29
CA ASN A 100 4.46 -21.47 -15.94
C ASN A 100 3.41 -22.59 -15.97
N SER A 101 3.78 -23.78 -15.50
CA SER A 101 2.85 -24.91 -15.46
C SER A 101 2.09 -25.00 -14.13
N PHE A 102 2.43 -24.13 -13.18
CA PHE A 102 1.91 -24.08 -11.81
C PHE A 102 2.24 -25.31 -10.96
N ALA A 103 2.90 -26.32 -11.53
CA ALA A 103 3.19 -27.59 -10.88
C ALA A 103 4.13 -27.45 -9.67
N GLN A 104 4.93 -26.38 -9.63
CA GLN A 104 5.91 -26.13 -8.58
C GLN A 104 5.36 -25.39 -7.36
N VAL A 105 4.14 -24.84 -7.46
CA VAL A 105 3.55 -23.98 -6.42
C VAL A 105 3.30 -24.79 -5.15
N LYS A 106 4.03 -24.45 -4.09
CA LYS A 106 3.91 -25.05 -2.74
C LYS A 106 3.75 -24.03 -1.63
N THR A 107 3.79 -22.74 -1.97
CA THR A 107 3.78 -21.64 -1.02
C THR A 107 2.65 -20.67 -1.32
N ILE A 108 2.21 -19.98 -0.26
CA ILE A 108 1.28 -18.85 -0.35
C ILE A 108 2.02 -17.64 0.23
N ASN A 109 2.15 -16.56 -0.55
CA ASN A 109 2.74 -15.31 -0.06
C ASN A 109 1.69 -14.52 0.73
N VAL A 110 2.14 -13.70 1.68
CA VAL A 110 1.26 -12.85 2.49
C VAL A 110 1.78 -11.41 2.49
N LEU A 111 0.90 -10.50 2.11
CA LEU A 111 1.13 -9.05 2.13
C LEU A 111 0.07 -8.42 3.04
N SER A 112 0.40 -7.31 3.72
CA SER A 112 -0.59 -6.56 4.47
C SER A 112 -0.43 -5.04 4.30
N SER A 113 -1.54 -4.32 4.30
CA SER A 113 -1.57 -2.86 4.25
C SER A 113 -2.81 -2.32 4.94
N ASP A 114 -2.72 -1.13 5.52
CA ASP A 114 -3.84 -0.36 6.04
C ASP A 114 -4.04 0.99 5.35
N ASP A 115 -3.20 1.29 4.37
CA ASP A 115 -3.31 2.47 3.51
C ASP A 115 -3.41 2.12 2.01
N MET A 116 -3.30 0.83 1.67
CA MET A 116 -3.39 0.23 0.32
C MET A 116 -2.26 0.58 -0.66
N VAL A 117 -1.22 1.31 -0.22
CA VAL A 117 -0.08 1.72 -1.05
C VAL A 117 1.23 1.21 -0.47
N ASN A 118 1.43 1.36 0.83
CA ASN A 118 2.54 0.78 1.58
C ASN A 118 2.19 -0.67 1.91
N TRP A 119 2.83 -1.61 1.23
CA TRP A 119 2.61 -3.04 1.46
C TRP A 119 3.73 -3.61 2.31
N ARG A 120 3.37 -4.07 3.51
CA ARG A 120 4.23 -4.89 4.36
C ARG A 120 4.23 -6.30 3.82
N ASN A 121 5.42 -6.78 3.47
CA ASN A 121 5.62 -8.18 3.16
C ASN A 121 5.79 -8.98 4.44
N GLU A 122 4.85 -9.90 4.66
CA GLU A 122 4.73 -10.76 5.86
C GLU A 122 5.38 -12.13 5.63
N GLY A 123 6.08 -12.30 4.50
CA GLY A 123 6.72 -13.53 4.08
C GLY A 123 5.77 -14.48 3.35
N TYR A 124 6.02 -15.77 3.51
CA TYR A 124 5.26 -16.83 2.86
C TYR A 124 4.94 -17.96 3.84
N ILE A 125 3.94 -18.74 3.47
CA ILE A 125 3.50 -19.94 4.16
C ILE A 125 3.94 -21.13 3.31
N ARG A 126 4.74 -22.03 3.88
CA ARG A 126 5.04 -23.33 3.26
C ARG A 126 3.84 -24.25 3.46
N VAL A 127 2.93 -24.27 2.50
CA VAL A 127 1.68 -25.03 2.62
C VAL A 127 1.91 -26.49 2.27
N ALA A 128 2.46 -26.79 1.10
CA ALA A 128 2.49 -28.15 0.54
C ALA A 128 3.88 -28.79 0.50
N GLY A 129 3.93 -30.12 0.43
CA GLY A 129 5.14 -30.94 0.33
C GLY A 129 5.74 -31.36 1.67
N GLU A 130 6.84 -32.12 1.63
CA GLU A 130 7.46 -32.74 2.83
C GLU A 130 7.89 -31.74 3.91
N GLN A 131 8.19 -30.50 3.51
CA GLN A 131 8.57 -29.39 4.39
C GLN A 131 7.42 -28.39 4.63
N GLY A 132 6.22 -28.69 4.11
CA GLY A 132 5.02 -27.87 4.25
C GLY A 132 4.20 -28.25 5.48
N VAL A 133 3.29 -27.34 5.87
CA VAL A 133 2.34 -27.56 6.97
C VAL A 133 1.39 -28.72 6.64
N ALA A 134 0.86 -28.76 5.41
CA ALA A 134 0.06 -29.86 4.88
C ALA A 134 0.95 -30.85 4.11
N THR A 135 1.63 -31.73 4.83
CA THR A 135 2.59 -32.71 4.25
C THR A 135 1.98 -33.69 3.24
N TRP A 136 0.65 -33.85 3.24
CA TRP A 136 -0.09 -34.67 2.29
C TRP A 136 -0.38 -33.96 0.97
N ALA A 137 -0.31 -32.62 0.94
CA ALA A 137 -0.58 -31.83 -0.25
C ALA A 137 0.64 -31.78 -1.17
N SER A 138 0.40 -31.80 -2.48
CA SER A 138 1.42 -31.63 -3.51
C SER A 138 1.54 -30.19 -3.99
N ASN A 139 0.43 -29.44 -3.95
CA ASN A 139 0.33 -28.06 -4.39
C ASN A 139 -0.53 -27.21 -3.43
N SER A 140 -0.40 -25.89 -3.56
CA SER A 140 -1.20 -24.90 -2.83
C SER A 140 -1.56 -23.72 -3.72
N TRP A 141 -2.55 -23.91 -4.59
CA TRP A 141 -3.03 -22.89 -5.53
C TRP A 141 -4.20 -22.11 -4.94
N ALA A 142 -4.41 -20.87 -5.44
CA ALA A 142 -5.61 -20.06 -5.24
C ALA A 142 -6.08 -20.04 -3.78
N PRO A 143 -5.37 -19.33 -2.88
CA PRO A 143 -5.74 -19.28 -1.48
C PRO A 143 -7.11 -18.62 -1.30
N ALA A 144 -7.84 -19.00 -0.26
CA ALA A 144 -8.95 -18.20 0.25
C ALA A 144 -8.90 -18.18 1.77
N VAL A 145 -9.05 -17.01 2.38
CA VAL A 145 -8.88 -16.83 3.82
C VAL A 145 -10.10 -16.16 4.43
N ALA A 146 -10.57 -16.72 5.54
CA ALA A 146 -11.58 -16.11 6.39
C ALA A 146 -11.15 -16.16 7.85
N HIS A 147 -11.77 -15.30 8.67
CA HIS A 147 -11.64 -15.36 10.11
C HIS A 147 -13.01 -15.56 10.76
N LYS A 148 -13.02 -16.20 11.93
CA LYS A 148 -14.24 -16.43 12.72
C LYS A 148 -13.88 -16.47 14.21
N THR A 149 -14.65 -15.75 15.02
CA THR A 149 -14.58 -15.90 16.48
C THR A 149 -15.20 -17.23 16.91
N ILE A 150 -14.37 -18.13 17.45
CA ILE A 150 -14.81 -19.43 17.98
C ILE A 150 -14.49 -19.49 19.48
N ASN A 151 -15.51 -19.73 20.31
CA ASN A 151 -15.38 -19.77 21.76
C ASN A 151 -14.72 -18.50 22.37
N GLY A 152 -15.03 -17.34 21.80
CA GLY A 152 -14.49 -16.05 22.24
C GLY A 152 -13.03 -15.77 21.84
N LYS A 153 -12.45 -16.60 20.96
CA LYS A 153 -11.12 -16.39 20.39
C LYS A 153 -11.21 -16.29 18.88
N GLU A 154 -10.56 -15.28 18.32
CA GLU A 154 -10.45 -15.13 16.87
C GLU A 154 -9.57 -16.23 16.27
N LYS A 155 -10.00 -16.79 15.15
CA LYS A 155 -9.33 -17.86 14.41
C LYS A 155 -9.32 -17.54 12.93
N PHE A 156 -8.24 -17.90 12.26
CA PHE A 156 -8.04 -17.70 10.82
C PHE A 156 -7.99 -19.04 10.11
N PHE A 157 -8.55 -19.10 8.91
CA PHE A 157 -8.70 -20.32 8.12
C PHE A 157 -8.22 -20.06 6.70
N LEU A 158 -7.15 -20.73 6.28
CA LEU A 158 -6.60 -20.65 4.94
C LEU A 158 -6.99 -21.90 4.16
N TYR A 159 -7.86 -21.73 3.19
CA TYR A 159 -8.23 -22.74 2.19
C TYR A 159 -7.28 -22.62 1.00
N PHE A 160 -6.99 -23.75 0.37
CA PHE A 160 -6.13 -23.80 -0.82
C PHE A 160 -6.49 -25.01 -1.67
N ALA A 161 -6.24 -24.91 -2.98
CA ALA A 161 -6.40 -26.02 -3.90
C ALA A 161 -5.12 -26.86 -4.01
N ASN A 162 -5.23 -28.17 -3.85
CA ASN A 162 -4.16 -29.13 -4.09
C ASN A 162 -4.16 -29.56 -5.56
N GLY A 163 -3.73 -28.65 -6.42
CA GLY A 163 -3.95 -28.74 -7.86
C GLY A 163 -5.45 -28.77 -8.17
N GLY A 164 -5.86 -29.40 -9.27
CA GLY A 164 -7.27 -29.58 -9.62
C GLY A 164 -8.00 -30.72 -8.89
N SER A 165 -7.46 -31.23 -7.77
CA SER A 165 -7.87 -32.53 -7.20
C SER A 165 -8.61 -32.47 -5.85
N GLY A 166 -8.65 -31.31 -5.21
CA GLY A 166 -9.24 -31.14 -3.90
C GLY A 166 -8.83 -29.86 -3.19
N ILE A 167 -9.55 -29.54 -2.13
CA ILE A 167 -9.35 -28.34 -1.30
C ILE A 167 -8.87 -28.77 0.08
N GLY A 168 -7.81 -28.13 0.58
CA GLY A 168 -7.31 -28.24 1.96
C GLY A 168 -7.70 -27.02 2.79
N VAL A 169 -7.51 -27.12 4.11
CA VAL A 169 -7.69 -26.00 5.05
C VAL A 169 -6.61 -26.05 6.13
N LEU A 170 -6.04 -24.89 6.46
CA LEU A 170 -5.12 -24.66 7.58
C LEU A 170 -5.73 -23.67 8.57
N THR A 171 -5.31 -23.71 9.83
CA THR A 171 -5.74 -22.78 10.88
C THR A 171 -4.61 -21.93 11.41
N SER A 172 -4.94 -20.75 11.92
CA SER A 172 -4.03 -19.94 12.73
C SER A 172 -4.78 -19.13 13.80
N ASP A 173 -4.00 -18.62 14.75
CA ASP A 173 -4.44 -17.62 15.74
C ASP A 173 -4.11 -16.18 15.30
N SER A 174 -3.51 -16.00 14.11
CA SER A 174 -3.09 -14.73 13.53
C SER A 174 -3.24 -14.77 12.01
N PRO A 175 -3.55 -13.64 11.33
CA PRO A 175 -3.71 -13.61 9.88
C PRO A 175 -2.40 -13.95 9.14
N VAL A 176 -1.24 -13.85 9.79
CA VAL A 176 0.07 -14.14 9.19
C VAL A 176 0.68 -15.46 9.66
N GLY A 177 -0.06 -16.25 10.45
CA GLY A 177 0.45 -17.50 11.02
C GLY A 177 1.04 -17.35 12.43
N PRO A 178 1.73 -18.39 12.94
CA PRO A 178 2.04 -19.64 12.27
C PRO A 178 0.77 -20.46 11.97
N TRP A 179 0.80 -21.20 10.86
CA TRP A 179 -0.31 -22.01 10.38
C TRP A 179 -0.20 -23.47 10.83
N LYS A 180 -1.34 -24.15 10.98
CA LYS A 180 -1.43 -25.53 11.43
C LYS A 180 -2.41 -26.33 10.57
N ASP A 181 -2.01 -27.54 10.23
CA ASP A 181 -2.93 -28.55 9.69
C ASP A 181 -3.55 -29.31 10.86
N GLU A 182 -4.85 -29.08 11.11
CA GLU A 182 -5.61 -29.78 12.15
C GLU A 182 -6.41 -30.97 11.59
N THR A 183 -6.54 -31.09 10.25
CA THR A 183 -7.35 -32.14 9.61
C THR A 183 -6.49 -33.33 9.19
N GLY A 184 -5.25 -33.10 8.75
CA GLY A 184 -4.35 -34.11 8.21
C GLY A 184 -4.78 -34.66 6.84
N GLU A 185 -5.80 -34.06 6.21
CA GLU A 185 -6.34 -34.47 4.91
C GLU A 185 -7.10 -33.33 4.19
N LEU A 186 -7.45 -33.59 2.92
CA LEU A 186 -8.31 -32.73 2.12
C LEU A 186 -9.69 -32.52 2.79
N LEU A 187 -10.15 -31.28 2.86
CA LEU A 187 -11.52 -30.91 3.23
C LEU A 187 -12.52 -31.40 2.19
N ILE A 188 -12.25 -31.14 0.90
CA ILE A 188 -13.06 -31.63 -0.21
C ILE A 188 -12.16 -32.42 -1.16
N LYS A 189 -12.55 -33.66 -1.45
CA LYS A 189 -11.76 -34.60 -2.22
C LYS A 189 -12.49 -35.05 -3.48
N GLY A 190 -11.76 -35.21 -4.59
CA GLY A 190 -12.32 -35.80 -5.80
C GLY A 190 -12.94 -37.18 -5.55
N GLY A 191 -14.14 -37.39 -6.08
CA GLY A 191 -14.90 -38.64 -5.94
C GLY A 191 -15.80 -38.72 -4.70
N THR A 192 -15.90 -37.65 -3.90
CA THR A 192 -16.90 -37.54 -2.82
C THR A 192 -18.18 -36.85 -3.32
N PRO A 193 -19.32 -36.95 -2.61
CA PRO A 193 -20.56 -36.27 -2.98
C PRO A 193 -20.40 -34.75 -3.21
N GLU A 194 -19.55 -34.10 -2.43
CA GLU A 194 -19.23 -32.66 -2.51
C GLU A 194 -18.56 -32.29 -3.84
N SER A 195 -17.85 -33.23 -4.48
CA SER A 195 -17.18 -33.02 -5.77
C SER A 195 -18.03 -33.40 -6.99
N ALA A 196 -19.29 -33.82 -6.78
CA ALA A 196 -20.12 -34.36 -7.85
C ALA A 196 -20.37 -33.32 -8.96
N GLY A 197 -19.97 -33.67 -10.19
CA GLY A 197 -20.15 -32.83 -11.39
C GLY A 197 -19.16 -31.67 -11.52
N VAL A 198 -18.14 -31.59 -10.68
CA VAL A 198 -17.04 -30.61 -10.78
C VAL A 198 -15.93 -31.20 -11.65
N VAL A 199 -15.42 -30.44 -12.63
CA VAL A 199 -14.32 -30.88 -13.51
C VAL A 199 -12.97 -30.58 -12.89
N TRP A 200 -12.76 -29.34 -12.46
CA TRP A 200 -11.58 -28.90 -11.72
C TRP A 200 -11.97 -28.53 -10.30
N LEU A 201 -11.52 -29.34 -9.33
CA LEU A 201 -11.86 -29.16 -7.92
C LEU A 201 -10.81 -28.26 -7.24
N PHE A 202 -10.93 -26.96 -7.50
CA PHE A 202 -9.97 -25.94 -7.10
C PHE A 202 -10.66 -24.58 -6.82
N ASP A 203 -9.87 -23.51 -6.77
CA ASP A 203 -10.27 -22.11 -6.63
C ASP A 203 -11.34 -21.89 -5.56
N PRO A 204 -11.00 -22.20 -4.29
CA PRO A 204 -11.90 -21.95 -3.18
C PRO A 204 -12.18 -20.45 -3.04
N ALA A 205 -13.41 -20.12 -2.64
CA ALA A 205 -13.80 -18.82 -2.12
C ALA A 205 -14.50 -19.07 -0.78
N VAL A 206 -14.07 -18.42 0.30
CA VAL A 206 -14.68 -18.61 1.62
C VAL A 206 -15.37 -17.35 2.09
N PHE A 207 -16.53 -17.52 2.71
CA PHE A 207 -17.32 -16.43 3.28
C PHE A 207 -17.89 -16.85 4.64
N VAL A 208 -17.76 -16.00 5.64
CA VAL A 208 -18.43 -16.13 6.94
C VAL A 208 -19.50 -15.06 7.01
N ASP A 209 -20.76 -15.47 7.09
CA ASP A 209 -21.90 -14.56 7.11
C ASP A 209 -22.05 -13.88 8.47
N ASP A 210 -22.90 -12.84 8.52
CA ASP A 210 -23.16 -12.04 9.73
C ASP A 210 -23.70 -12.87 10.91
N ASP A 211 -24.34 -14.01 10.61
CA ASP A 211 -24.84 -14.96 11.61
C ASP A 211 -23.76 -15.96 12.09
N GLY A 212 -22.55 -15.88 11.55
CA GLY A 212 -21.42 -16.75 11.83
C GLY A 212 -21.36 -18.03 10.99
N GLN A 213 -22.32 -18.27 10.10
CA GLN A 213 -22.31 -19.44 9.22
C GLN A 213 -21.23 -19.29 8.14
N GLY A 214 -20.34 -20.28 8.05
CA GLY A 214 -19.34 -20.37 6.98
C GLY A 214 -19.90 -21.02 5.72
N TYR A 215 -19.45 -20.54 4.57
CA TYR A 215 -19.75 -21.07 3.24
C TYR A 215 -18.46 -21.16 2.43
N LEU A 216 -18.33 -22.23 1.66
CA LEU A 216 -17.22 -22.45 0.74
C LEU A 216 -17.77 -22.62 -0.68
N TYR A 217 -17.28 -21.79 -1.59
CA TYR A 217 -17.54 -21.82 -3.03
C TYR A 217 -16.31 -22.38 -3.71
N TYR A 218 -16.49 -23.17 -4.76
CA TYR A 218 -15.38 -23.82 -5.44
C TYR A 218 -15.82 -24.43 -6.77
N GLY A 219 -14.82 -24.91 -7.52
CA GLY A 219 -15.04 -25.69 -8.72
C GLY A 219 -14.87 -24.88 -9.99
N GLY A 220 -15.02 -25.56 -11.11
CA GLY A 220 -14.74 -25.02 -12.42
C GLY A 220 -14.40 -26.11 -13.43
N GLY A 221 -13.76 -25.70 -14.51
CA GLY A 221 -13.53 -26.48 -15.70
C GLY A 221 -14.78 -26.60 -16.58
N VAL A 222 -14.54 -26.92 -17.84
CA VAL A 222 -15.58 -26.93 -18.88
C VAL A 222 -15.72 -28.35 -19.44
N PRO A 223 -16.84 -29.04 -19.18
CA PRO A 223 -17.16 -30.28 -19.87
C PRO A 223 -17.31 -30.03 -21.38
N THR A 224 -16.81 -30.95 -22.20
CA THR A 224 -16.91 -30.84 -23.66
C THR A 224 -18.38 -30.76 -24.12
N GLY A 225 -18.71 -29.71 -24.87
CA GLY A 225 -20.06 -29.48 -25.41
C GLY A 225 -21.01 -28.77 -24.44
N GLU A 226 -20.54 -28.39 -23.25
CA GLU A 226 -21.32 -27.68 -22.23
C GLU A 226 -20.72 -26.29 -21.94
N GLU A 227 -20.06 -25.68 -22.93
CA GLU A 227 -19.27 -24.46 -22.73
C GLU A 227 -20.10 -23.25 -22.29
N GLU A 228 -21.38 -23.19 -22.65
CA GLU A 228 -22.28 -22.11 -22.24
C GLU A 228 -22.82 -22.28 -20.82
N HIS A 229 -23.02 -23.52 -20.36
CA HIS A 229 -23.50 -23.86 -19.02
C HIS A 229 -22.71 -25.05 -18.43
N PRO A 230 -21.44 -24.86 -18.04
CA PRO A 230 -20.62 -25.96 -17.55
C PRO A 230 -21.18 -26.60 -16.28
N ASN A 231 -21.90 -25.81 -15.47
CA ASN A 231 -22.53 -26.21 -14.22
C ASN A 231 -21.54 -26.93 -13.26
N THR A 232 -20.31 -26.42 -13.21
CA THR A 232 -19.17 -26.98 -12.47
C THR A 232 -18.83 -26.21 -11.19
N ALA A 233 -19.46 -25.05 -10.95
CA ALA A 233 -19.35 -24.28 -9.72
C ALA A 233 -20.24 -24.85 -8.61
N ARG A 234 -19.76 -24.85 -7.36
CA ARG A 234 -20.45 -25.37 -6.18
C ARG A 234 -20.38 -24.39 -5.03
N VAL A 235 -21.37 -24.46 -4.14
CA VAL A 235 -21.35 -23.86 -2.80
C VAL A 235 -21.78 -24.88 -1.76
N ILE A 236 -21.10 -24.92 -0.62
CA ILE A 236 -21.44 -25.79 0.51
C ILE A 236 -21.31 -25.03 1.83
N LYS A 237 -22.09 -25.43 2.83
CA LYS A 237 -21.91 -24.92 4.19
C LYS A 237 -20.67 -25.55 4.84
N LEU A 238 -20.00 -24.77 5.65
CA LEU A 238 -18.97 -25.25 6.56
C LEU A 238 -19.59 -25.50 7.94
N SER A 239 -19.02 -26.44 8.69
CA SER A 239 -19.33 -26.62 10.11
C SER A 239 -18.89 -25.43 10.94
N ASP A 240 -19.37 -25.37 12.19
CA ASP A 240 -19.04 -24.27 13.11
C ASP A 240 -17.54 -24.09 13.35
N ASP A 241 -16.76 -25.17 13.27
CA ASP A 241 -15.31 -25.17 13.40
C ASP A 241 -14.57 -24.71 12.13
N MET A 242 -15.28 -24.51 11.00
CA MET A 242 -14.74 -24.16 9.68
C MET A 242 -13.83 -25.22 9.04
N LEU A 243 -13.71 -26.41 9.65
CA LEU A 243 -12.79 -27.48 9.24
C LEU A 243 -13.48 -28.67 8.57
N HIS A 244 -14.82 -28.67 8.52
CA HIS A 244 -15.60 -29.71 7.87
C HIS A 244 -16.74 -29.08 7.06
N THR A 245 -17.36 -29.88 6.18
CA THR A 245 -18.54 -29.49 5.43
C THR A 245 -19.82 -29.94 6.12
N GLU A 246 -20.92 -29.22 5.90
CA GLU A 246 -22.25 -29.57 6.38
C GLU A 246 -23.28 -29.59 5.24
N GLY A 247 -24.08 -30.67 5.20
CA GLY A 247 -25.13 -30.82 4.20
C GLY A 247 -24.61 -31.22 2.82
N GLU A 248 -25.30 -30.76 1.77
CA GLU A 248 -25.00 -31.09 0.38
C GLU A 248 -24.48 -29.86 -0.38
N ALA A 249 -23.48 -30.07 -1.23
CA ALA A 249 -23.02 -29.04 -2.16
C ALA A 249 -24.12 -28.71 -3.17
N GLN A 250 -24.40 -27.42 -3.36
CA GLN A 250 -25.37 -26.92 -4.33
C GLN A 250 -24.63 -26.43 -5.57
N ALA A 251 -25.17 -26.76 -6.73
CA ALA A 251 -24.63 -26.29 -8.01
C ALA A 251 -25.03 -24.84 -8.25
N ILE A 252 -24.07 -24.06 -8.76
CA ILE A 252 -24.31 -22.70 -9.26
C ILE A 252 -24.20 -22.78 -10.78
N ASP A 253 -25.33 -22.59 -11.47
CA ASP A 253 -25.39 -22.56 -12.93
C ASP A 253 -24.94 -21.18 -13.45
N ALA A 254 -23.64 -20.95 -13.38
CA ALA A 254 -22.98 -19.74 -13.84
C ALA A 254 -22.71 -19.81 -15.35
N PRO A 255 -23.29 -18.90 -16.18
CA PRO A 255 -23.08 -18.88 -17.62
C PRO A 255 -21.59 -18.77 -17.98
N ALA A 256 -21.12 -19.63 -18.87
CA ALA A 256 -19.71 -19.71 -19.26
C ALA A 256 -18.72 -19.90 -18.10
N MET A 257 -19.10 -20.56 -17.00
CA MET A 257 -18.20 -20.84 -15.86
C MET A 257 -16.83 -21.39 -16.32
N PHE A 258 -15.74 -20.89 -15.71
CA PHE A 258 -14.40 -21.44 -15.91
C PHE A 258 -13.75 -21.80 -14.58
N GLU A 259 -13.48 -20.79 -13.75
CA GLU A 259 -12.71 -20.91 -12.51
C GLU A 259 -12.92 -19.67 -11.62
N ASP A 260 -12.05 -19.44 -10.63
CA ASP A 260 -11.96 -18.17 -9.87
C ASP A 260 -13.27 -17.79 -9.15
N SER A 261 -13.78 -18.70 -8.33
CA SER A 261 -14.95 -18.38 -7.51
C SER A 261 -14.64 -17.20 -6.57
N GLY A 262 -15.51 -16.19 -6.58
CA GLY A 262 -15.49 -15.05 -5.68
C GLY A 262 -16.83 -14.90 -4.99
N ILE A 263 -16.82 -14.37 -3.76
CA ILE A 263 -18.03 -14.10 -3.01
C ILE A 263 -17.87 -12.83 -2.17
N ALA A 264 -18.85 -11.94 -2.28
CA ALA A 264 -18.99 -10.78 -1.41
C ALA A 264 -20.43 -10.62 -0.96
N LYS A 265 -20.63 -10.03 0.21
CA LYS A 265 -21.95 -9.58 0.67
C LYS A 265 -21.95 -8.07 0.73
N ILE A 266 -22.74 -7.43 -0.12
CA ILE A 266 -22.86 -5.98 -0.17
C ILE A 266 -24.28 -5.62 0.30
N GLY A 267 -24.35 -5.06 1.51
CA GLY A 267 -25.62 -4.88 2.21
C GLY A 267 -26.27 -6.23 2.54
N GLY A 268 -27.44 -6.49 1.95
CA GLY A 268 -28.18 -7.74 2.15
C GLY A 268 -28.09 -8.73 1.00
N THR A 269 -27.30 -8.42 -0.03
CA THR A 269 -27.24 -9.20 -1.28
C THR A 269 -25.89 -9.90 -1.40
N TYR A 270 -25.91 -11.16 -1.80
CA TYR A 270 -24.72 -11.97 -2.05
C TYR A 270 -24.34 -11.86 -3.52
N TYR A 271 -23.07 -11.59 -3.79
CA TYR A 271 -22.48 -11.41 -5.11
C TYR A 271 -21.51 -12.56 -5.35
N TYR A 272 -21.95 -13.58 -6.09
CA TYR A 272 -21.08 -14.64 -6.57
C TYR A 272 -20.45 -14.20 -7.89
N SER A 273 -19.13 -14.07 -7.90
CA SER A 273 -18.36 -13.68 -9.08
C SER A 273 -17.46 -14.82 -9.54
N TYR A 274 -17.09 -14.83 -10.82
CA TYR A 274 -16.33 -15.92 -11.43
C TYR A 274 -15.67 -15.50 -12.74
N CYS A 275 -14.63 -16.22 -13.16
CA CYS A 275 -14.00 -16.04 -14.46
C CYS A 275 -14.77 -16.81 -15.54
N THR A 276 -15.09 -16.15 -16.66
CA THR A 276 -15.74 -16.76 -17.82
C THR A 276 -14.73 -17.55 -18.66
N ASN A 277 -15.19 -18.63 -19.31
CA ASN A 277 -14.32 -19.46 -20.12
C ASN A 277 -13.97 -18.81 -21.46
N PHE A 278 -13.07 -19.45 -22.20
CA PHE A 278 -12.48 -18.89 -23.43
C PHE A 278 -13.12 -19.42 -24.72
N SER A 279 -14.20 -20.20 -24.63
CA SER A 279 -14.73 -20.94 -25.78
C SER A 279 -16.25 -21.10 -25.73
N HIS A 280 -16.98 -20.03 -25.96
CA HIS A 280 -18.45 -20.04 -26.05
C HIS A 280 -18.94 -19.01 -27.08
N ASP A 281 -20.24 -19.01 -27.40
CA ASP A 281 -20.83 -17.93 -28.18
C ASP A 281 -20.86 -16.63 -27.35
N ASN A 282 -20.67 -15.48 -28.01
CA ASN A 282 -20.64 -14.17 -27.34
C ASN A 282 -22.00 -13.75 -26.73
N VAL A 283 -23.06 -14.55 -26.92
CA VAL A 283 -24.39 -14.30 -26.34
C VAL A 283 -24.91 -15.59 -25.71
N ILE A 284 -25.08 -15.58 -24.39
CA ILE A 284 -25.64 -16.68 -23.61
C ILE A 284 -26.89 -16.16 -22.90
N ASP A 285 -28.02 -16.84 -23.06
CA ASP A 285 -29.31 -16.44 -22.48
C ASP A 285 -29.73 -14.98 -22.76
N GLY A 286 -29.28 -14.42 -23.89
CA GLY A 286 -29.56 -13.04 -24.29
C GLY A 286 -28.63 -11.99 -23.67
N ASN A 287 -27.64 -12.39 -22.87
CA ASN A 287 -26.61 -11.52 -22.31
C ASN A 287 -25.34 -11.60 -23.16
N THR A 288 -24.65 -10.47 -23.35
CA THR A 288 -23.30 -10.49 -23.92
C THR A 288 -22.33 -10.98 -22.86
N VAL A 289 -21.62 -12.05 -23.17
CA VAL A 289 -20.60 -12.65 -22.31
C VAL A 289 -19.31 -12.72 -23.11
N GLY A 290 -18.24 -12.13 -22.59
CA GLY A 290 -16.90 -12.13 -23.15
C GLY A 290 -16.03 -13.24 -22.56
N TYR A 291 -14.79 -13.30 -23.05
CA TYR A 291 -13.87 -14.42 -22.79
C TYR A 291 -12.83 -14.07 -21.73
N GLY A 292 -12.71 -14.91 -20.69
CA GLY A 292 -11.74 -14.69 -19.62
C GLY A 292 -11.99 -13.39 -18.85
N ASN A 293 -13.24 -12.96 -18.76
CA ASN A 293 -13.68 -11.79 -18.01
C ASN A 293 -14.21 -12.24 -16.64
N ILE A 294 -14.21 -11.35 -15.66
CA ILE A 294 -14.94 -11.58 -14.41
C ILE A 294 -16.39 -11.16 -14.62
N ALA A 295 -17.29 -12.12 -14.42
CA ALA A 295 -18.72 -11.89 -14.36
C ALA A 295 -19.24 -12.09 -12.94
N TYR A 296 -20.47 -11.65 -12.69
CA TYR A 296 -21.10 -11.84 -11.40
C TYR A 296 -22.59 -12.11 -11.48
N MET A 297 -23.08 -12.74 -10.42
CA MET A 297 -24.47 -13.09 -10.18
C MET A 297 -24.86 -12.64 -8.78
N THR A 298 -26.14 -12.38 -8.55
CA THR A 298 -26.65 -11.97 -7.24
C THR A 298 -27.74 -12.88 -6.69
N SER A 299 -27.84 -12.96 -5.38
CA SER A 299 -28.85 -13.73 -4.64
C SER A 299 -29.19 -13.05 -3.31
N ASP A 300 -30.38 -13.31 -2.77
CA ASP A 300 -30.77 -12.96 -1.39
C ASP A 300 -30.41 -14.06 -0.37
N ASN A 301 -29.82 -15.15 -0.84
CA ASN A 301 -29.36 -16.30 -0.06
C ASN A 301 -27.93 -16.69 -0.47
N PRO A 302 -27.02 -16.98 0.47
CA PRO A 302 -25.63 -17.32 0.15
C PRO A 302 -25.51 -18.58 -0.72
N MET A 303 -26.48 -19.50 -0.68
CA MET A 303 -26.44 -20.70 -1.52
C MET A 303 -27.27 -20.57 -2.82
N GLY A 304 -27.77 -19.37 -3.12
CA GLY A 304 -28.60 -19.14 -4.30
C GLY A 304 -30.11 -19.37 -4.06
N PRO A 305 -30.92 -19.36 -5.14
CA PRO A 305 -30.48 -19.33 -6.54
C PRO A 305 -29.89 -17.97 -6.94
N PHE A 306 -28.76 -18.01 -7.66
CA PHE A 306 -28.09 -16.82 -8.19
C PHE A 306 -28.65 -16.40 -9.55
N THR A 307 -28.70 -15.08 -9.81
CA THR A 307 -29.13 -14.49 -11.08
C THR A 307 -27.99 -13.68 -11.70
N TYR A 308 -27.60 -14.01 -12.94
CA TYR A 308 -26.55 -13.31 -13.68
C TYR A 308 -26.86 -11.81 -13.84
N GLN A 309 -25.85 -10.97 -13.60
CA GLN A 309 -25.97 -9.50 -13.67
C GLN A 309 -25.12 -8.85 -14.76
N GLY A 310 -24.02 -9.49 -15.17
CA GLY A 310 -23.12 -8.96 -16.19
C GLY A 310 -21.65 -9.21 -15.88
N GLU A 311 -20.80 -8.54 -16.66
CA GLU A 311 -19.35 -8.54 -16.52
C GLU A 311 -18.90 -7.30 -15.75
N ILE A 312 -17.89 -7.43 -14.89
CA ILE A 312 -17.36 -6.34 -14.06
C ILE A 312 -15.88 -6.06 -14.30
N LEU A 313 -15.13 -7.01 -14.86
CA LEU A 313 -13.69 -6.84 -15.10
C LEU A 313 -13.29 -7.59 -16.36
N LYS A 314 -12.72 -6.88 -17.34
CA LYS A 314 -12.25 -7.52 -18.58
C LYS A 314 -10.94 -8.25 -18.36
N ASN A 315 -10.61 -9.19 -19.27
CA ASN A 315 -9.33 -9.90 -19.25
C ASN A 315 -8.13 -8.93 -19.21
N PRO A 316 -7.06 -9.22 -18.44
CA PRO A 316 -5.88 -8.36 -18.33
C PRO A 316 -5.26 -7.91 -19.65
N SER A 317 -5.34 -8.75 -20.70
CA SER A 317 -4.86 -8.41 -22.05
C SER A 317 -5.50 -7.15 -22.63
N THR A 318 -6.74 -6.84 -22.23
CA THR A 318 -7.46 -5.63 -22.66
C THR A 318 -6.77 -4.35 -22.20
N TYR A 319 -6.18 -4.38 -21.01
CA TYR A 319 -5.60 -3.20 -20.36
C TYR A 319 -4.09 -3.12 -20.56
N PHE A 320 -3.40 -4.26 -20.47
CA PHE A 320 -1.94 -4.28 -20.40
C PHE A 320 -1.26 -4.80 -21.67
N GLY A 321 -2.00 -5.37 -22.63
CA GLY A 321 -1.44 -5.98 -23.84
C GLY A 321 -0.74 -7.33 -23.62
N VAL A 322 -0.67 -7.77 -22.37
CA VAL A 322 -0.30 -9.12 -21.93
C VAL A 322 -1.43 -9.67 -21.08
N GLY A 323 -1.71 -10.96 -21.16
CA GLY A 323 -2.81 -11.56 -20.42
C GLY A 323 -2.71 -13.07 -20.35
N GLY A 324 -3.70 -13.66 -19.72
CA GLY A 324 -3.82 -15.09 -19.45
C GLY A 324 -5.19 -15.34 -18.84
N ASN A 325 -5.25 -16.22 -17.84
CA ASN A 325 -6.43 -16.29 -17.01
C ASN A 325 -6.65 -14.99 -16.22
N ASN A 326 -7.85 -14.88 -15.66
CA ASN A 326 -8.26 -13.80 -14.78
C ASN A 326 -8.58 -14.45 -13.43
N HIS A 327 -8.10 -13.85 -12.34
CA HIS A 327 -8.41 -14.29 -10.98
C HIS A 327 -8.57 -13.06 -10.10
N HIS A 328 -9.56 -13.06 -9.20
CA HIS A 328 -9.89 -11.89 -8.39
C HIS A 328 -10.37 -12.22 -6.97
N ALA A 329 -10.44 -11.19 -6.14
CA ALA A 329 -11.20 -11.20 -4.90
C ALA A 329 -11.70 -9.78 -4.58
N MET A 330 -12.84 -9.70 -3.90
CA MET A 330 -13.41 -8.45 -3.42
C MET A 330 -13.14 -8.28 -1.93
N VAL A 331 -12.72 -7.08 -1.52
CA VAL A 331 -12.52 -6.74 -0.11
C VAL A 331 -13.06 -5.36 0.18
N GLN A 332 -13.60 -5.18 1.39
CA GLN A 332 -14.04 -3.88 1.88
C GLN A 332 -13.03 -3.36 2.90
N LEU A 333 -12.64 -2.09 2.80
CA LEU A 333 -11.93 -1.36 3.85
C LEU A 333 -12.67 -0.05 4.13
N GLY A 334 -13.17 0.09 5.37
CA GLY A 334 -14.12 1.14 5.70
C GLY A 334 -15.39 1.02 4.86
N ASP A 335 -15.81 2.10 4.21
CA ASP A 335 -17.00 2.11 3.35
C ASP A 335 -16.70 1.77 1.88
N GLN A 336 -15.43 1.65 1.50
CA GLN A 336 -15.00 1.47 0.12
C GLN A 336 -14.69 0.00 -0.18
N TRP A 337 -15.22 -0.49 -1.31
CA TRP A 337 -14.90 -1.81 -1.85
C TRP A 337 -13.74 -1.73 -2.85
N TYR A 338 -12.94 -2.78 -2.90
CA TYR A 338 -11.80 -2.92 -3.80
C TYR A 338 -11.79 -4.30 -4.44
N MET A 339 -11.18 -4.38 -5.61
CA MET A 339 -10.96 -5.60 -6.37
C MET A 339 -9.47 -5.88 -6.42
N THR A 340 -9.02 -6.97 -5.79
CA THR A 340 -7.71 -7.53 -6.12
C THR A 340 -7.83 -8.38 -7.36
N TYR A 341 -6.84 -8.33 -8.23
CA TYR A 341 -6.72 -9.20 -9.40
C TYR A 341 -5.26 -9.39 -9.77
N HIS A 342 -4.94 -10.38 -10.61
CA HIS A 342 -3.59 -10.53 -11.13
C HIS A 342 -3.44 -10.07 -12.58
N ALA A 343 -2.22 -9.72 -12.97
CA ALA A 343 -1.81 -9.48 -14.34
C ALA A 343 -0.32 -9.87 -14.51
N GLN A 344 0.19 -9.88 -15.74
CA GLN A 344 1.59 -10.21 -16.04
C GLN A 344 2.45 -8.94 -16.26
N THR A 345 2.21 -7.88 -15.48
CA THR A 345 2.82 -6.56 -15.74
C THR A 345 4.30 -6.50 -15.35
N VAL A 346 4.73 -7.18 -14.29
CA VAL A 346 6.16 -7.30 -13.94
C VAL A 346 6.90 -8.06 -15.05
N ALA A 347 6.35 -9.20 -15.48
CA ALA A 347 6.92 -9.98 -16.57
C ALA A 347 7.02 -9.15 -17.87
N LYS A 348 5.99 -8.35 -18.17
CA LYS A 348 6.00 -7.41 -19.29
C LYS A 348 7.11 -6.36 -19.20
N GLU A 349 7.34 -5.76 -18.03
CA GLU A 349 8.43 -4.79 -17.90
C GLU A 349 9.81 -5.45 -17.99
N LEU A 350 9.95 -6.68 -17.49
CA LEU A 350 11.15 -7.49 -17.72
C LEU A 350 11.36 -7.81 -19.20
N MET A 351 10.29 -8.06 -19.97
CA MET A 351 10.37 -8.20 -21.43
C MET A 351 10.81 -6.90 -22.11
N ASN A 352 10.22 -5.77 -21.73
CA ASN A 352 10.59 -4.45 -22.27
C ASN A 352 12.07 -4.13 -21.99
N GLY A 353 12.58 -4.55 -20.83
CA GLY A 353 13.98 -4.46 -20.44
C GLY A 353 14.91 -5.48 -21.11
N GLY A 354 14.38 -6.43 -21.89
CA GLY A 354 15.15 -7.49 -22.56
C GLY A 354 15.61 -8.62 -21.64
N ASN A 355 15.06 -8.71 -20.43
CA ASN A 355 15.38 -9.76 -19.44
C ASN A 355 14.52 -11.02 -19.62
N LEU A 356 13.38 -10.92 -20.30
CA LEU A 356 12.50 -12.03 -20.68
C LEU A 356 12.12 -11.95 -22.16
N ASP A 357 11.90 -13.10 -22.80
CA ASP A 357 11.44 -13.18 -24.19
C ASP A 357 9.90 -13.20 -24.30
N ALA A 358 9.20 -13.72 -23.29
CA ALA A 358 7.76 -13.62 -23.15
C ALA A 358 7.34 -13.51 -21.66
N ALA A 359 6.05 -13.25 -21.42
CA ALA A 359 5.53 -13.09 -20.07
C ALA A 359 5.35 -14.44 -19.34
N HIS A 360 5.24 -15.54 -20.12
CA HIS A 360 5.24 -16.93 -19.66
C HIS A 360 4.24 -17.29 -18.55
N GLY A 361 3.17 -16.50 -18.35
CA GLY A 361 2.16 -16.80 -17.33
C GLY A 361 2.59 -16.53 -15.88
N TYR A 362 3.66 -15.75 -15.66
CA TYR A 362 4.05 -15.30 -14.33
C TYR A 362 3.34 -14.00 -13.96
N ARG A 363 2.64 -14.02 -12.83
CA ARG A 363 1.64 -13.01 -12.51
C ARG A 363 1.98 -12.27 -11.23
N ASN A 364 1.48 -11.05 -11.14
CA ASN A 364 1.64 -10.15 -10.02
C ASN A 364 0.29 -9.52 -9.70
N THR A 365 0.07 -9.21 -8.43
CA THR A 365 -1.20 -8.72 -7.92
C THR A 365 -1.33 -7.20 -8.12
N HIS A 366 -2.56 -6.79 -8.39
CA HIS A 366 -3.02 -5.42 -8.56
C HIS A 366 -4.27 -5.20 -7.71
N LEU A 367 -4.61 -3.94 -7.47
CA LEU A 367 -5.77 -3.51 -6.69
C LEU A 367 -6.37 -2.25 -7.31
N ASP A 368 -7.69 -2.24 -7.55
CA ASP A 368 -8.43 -1.05 -8.00
C ASP A 368 -9.77 -0.93 -7.24
N PRO A 369 -10.32 0.29 -7.06
CA PRO A 369 -11.57 0.50 -6.35
C PRO A 369 -12.79 0.00 -7.13
N ILE A 370 -13.80 -0.49 -6.40
CA ILE A 370 -15.09 -0.90 -6.93
C ILE A 370 -16.11 0.21 -6.72
N THR A 371 -16.85 0.55 -7.77
CA THR A 371 -18.03 1.42 -7.66
C THR A 371 -19.29 0.57 -7.67
N VAL A 372 -20.00 0.56 -6.53
CA VAL A 372 -21.33 -0.05 -6.41
C VAL A 372 -22.38 1.03 -6.66
N ASN A 373 -23.22 0.85 -7.67
CA ASN A 373 -24.31 1.77 -8.02
C ASN A 373 -25.44 1.70 -6.99
N GLU A 374 -26.32 2.71 -6.98
CA GLU A 374 -27.46 2.79 -6.05
C GLU A 374 -28.42 1.59 -6.17
N ASP A 375 -28.51 0.95 -7.34
CA ASP A 375 -29.33 -0.23 -7.58
C ASP A 375 -28.64 -1.55 -7.19
N GLY A 376 -27.41 -1.48 -6.67
CA GLY A 376 -26.58 -2.62 -6.31
C GLY A 376 -25.80 -3.22 -7.47
N SER A 377 -25.91 -2.72 -8.70
CA SER A 377 -25.03 -3.16 -9.79
C SER A 377 -23.60 -2.66 -9.57
N ILE A 378 -22.62 -3.41 -10.05
CA ILE A 378 -21.21 -3.01 -10.00
C ILE A 378 -20.84 -2.40 -11.35
N ALA A 379 -20.22 -1.23 -11.35
CA ALA A 379 -19.71 -0.61 -12.57
C ALA A 379 -18.47 -1.36 -13.11
N ASP A 380 -18.24 -1.27 -14.42
CA ASP A 380 -17.03 -1.78 -15.06
C ASP A 380 -15.78 -1.27 -14.32
N ILE A 381 -14.95 -2.22 -13.86
CA ILE A 381 -13.67 -1.96 -13.21
C ILE A 381 -12.60 -1.90 -14.29
N ALA A 382 -11.82 -0.82 -14.28
CA ALA A 382 -10.66 -0.66 -15.14
C ALA A 382 -9.41 -1.10 -14.38
N MET A 383 -8.61 -1.99 -14.98
CA MET A 383 -7.29 -2.30 -14.44
C MET A 383 -6.32 -1.17 -14.78
N THR A 384 -5.60 -0.66 -13.79
CA THR A 384 -4.70 0.49 -14.00
C THR A 384 -3.31 0.25 -13.41
N TYR A 385 -2.30 0.97 -13.94
CA TYR A 385 -1.00 1.11 -13.27
C TYR A 385 -1.06 2.19 -12.17
N GLU A 386 -1.83 3.26 -12.40
CA GLU A 386 -2.03 4.36 -11.43
C GLU A 386 -2.61 3.82 -10.11
N GLY A 387 -3.57 2.89 -10.21
CA GLY A 387 -4.22 2.26 -9.07
C GLY A 387 -4.99 3.28 -8.24
N LEU A 388 -4.66 3.37 -6.96
CA LEU A 388 -5.33 4.25 -6.00
C LEU A 388 -4.34 5.11 -5.22
N SER A 389 -4.81 6.29 -4.81
CA SER A 389 -4.15 7.05 -3.76
C SER A 389 -4.29 6.34 -2.41
N SER A 390 -3.33 6.57 -1.51
CA SER A 390 -3.40 6.02 -0.15
C SER A 390 -4.72 6.38 0.52
N VAL A 391 -5.36 5.40 1.15
CA VAL A 391 -6.65 5.62 1.84
C VAL A 391 -6.49 6.35 3.17
N LYS A 392 -5.26 6.39 3.69
CA LYS A 392 -4.83 7.21 4.83
C LYS A 392 -3.32 7.46 4.73
N ASN A 393 -2.81 8.41 5.51
CA ASN A 393 -1.37 8.59 5.67
C ASN A 393 -0.77 7.47 6.54
N LEU A 394 0.50 7.15 6.30
CA LEU A 394 1.28 6.26 7.15
C LEU A 394 1.78 7.04 8.36
N ASP A 395 1.43 6.61 9.57
CA ASP A 395 1.96 7.23 10.79
C ASP A 395 3.47 6.99 10.90
N ALA A 396 4.25 8.05 11.08
CA ALA A 396 5.71 7.97 11.27
C ALA A 396 6.11 7.34 12.61
N TYR A 397 5.26 7.46 13.64
CA TYR A 397 5.62 7.19 15.04
C TYR A 397 5.01 5.90 15.57
N GLN A 398 4.95 4.85 14.73
CA GLN A 398 4.39 3.56 15.10
C GLN A 398 5.16 2.92 16.25
N ASP A 399 4.42 2.35 17.21
CA ASP A 399 4.99 1.54 18.29
C ASP A 399 5.80 0.37 17.72
N GLY A 400 7.09 0.32 18.04
CA GLY A 400 8.02 -0.70 17.53
C GLY A 400 8.64 -0.39 16.17
N GLY A 401 8.33 0.78 15.58
CA GLY A 401 8.86 1.22 14.29
C GLY A 401 8.15 0.59 13.10
N ILE A 402 8.45 1.13 11.92
CA ILE A 402 7.94 0.66 10.63
C ILE A 402 8.85 -0.47 10.15
N PRO A 403 8.34 -1.71 9.95
CA PRO A 403 9.13 -2.79 9.40
C PRO A 403 9.67 -2.42 8.02
N ALA A 404 10.94 -2.67 7.77
CA ALA A 404 11.58 -2.33 6.51
C ALA A 404 11.04 -3.13 5.33
N SER A 405 10.34 -4.25 5.59
CA SER A 405 9.55 -4.97 4.59
C SER A 405 8.27 -4.24 4.14
N THR A 406 7.99 -3.06 4.70
CA THR A 406 6.93 -2.16 4.26
C THR A 406 7.47 -1.26 3.16
N ILE A 407 6.98 -1.46 1.94
CA ILE A 407 7.46 -0.75 0.75
C ILE A 407 6.26 -0.20 -0.04
N ALA A 408 6.34 1.06 -0.44
CA ALA A 408 5.46 1.63 -1.47
C ALA A 408 6.07 1.45 -2.86
N TRP A 409 7.32 1.87 -3.05
CA TRP A 409 8.08 1.74 -4.29
C TRP A 409 9.53 1.38 -4.01
N ASP A 410 10.18 0.78 -5.01
CA ASP A 410 11.61 0.53 -5.01
C ASP A 410 12.24 0.81 -6.38
N SER A 411 13.56 0.69 -6.45
CA SER A 411 14.35 0.94 -7.65
C SER A 411 14.20 -0.12 -8.76
N GLY A 412 13.33 -1.12 -8.58
CA GLY A 412 13.03 -2.19 -9.51
C GLY A 412 13.96 -3.39 -9.41
N ILE A 413 13.68 -4.36 -10.29
CA ILE A 413 14.44 -5.61 -10.43
C ILE A 413 14.75 -5.90 -11.90
N GLN A 414 15.77 -6.70 -12.16
CA GLN A 414 16.10 -7.17 -13.52
C GLN A 414 15.69 -8.63 -13.74
N ASN A 415 15.49 -9.39 -12.66
CA ASN A 415 14.98 -10.75 -12.68
C ASN A 415 14.26 -11.06 -11.37
N ALA A 416 12.97 -11.44 -11.46
CA ALA A 416 12.11 -11.70 -10.31
C ALA A 416 12.49 -12.91 -9.45
N TYR A 417 13.25 -13.85 -10.02
CA TYR A 417 13.69 -15.05 -9.31
C TYR A 417 15.19 -15.11 -9.03
N ASP A 418 15.97 -14.15 -9.57
CA ASP A 418 17.34 -13.95 -9.12
C ASP A 418 17.33 -13.07 -7.87
N LEU A 419 17.59 -13.67 -6.71
CA LEU A 419 17.65 -12.94 -5.44
C LEU A 419 18.80 -11.93 -5.36
N THR A 420 19.72 -11.91 -6.33
CA THR A 420 20.78 -10.91 -6.45
C THR A 420 20.39 -9.69 -7.29
N SER A 421 19.14 -9.62 -7.77
CA SER A 421 18.70 -8.62 -8.75
C SER A 421 17.82 -7.51 -8.17
N GLY A 422 18.41 -6.52 -7.50
CA GLY A 422 17.65 -5.47 -6.82
C GLY A 422 17.37 -5.79 -5.35
N VAL A 423 16.80 -4.83 -4.63
CA VAL A 423 16.44 -5.02 -3.21
C VAL A 423 15.48 -6.19 -3.06
N ARG A 424 15.64 -6.99 -2.00
CA ARG A 424 14.78 -8.12 -1.67
C ARG A 424 14.22 -8.01 -0.27
N VAL A 425 12.98 -8.45 -0.10
CA VAL A 425 12.47 -8.83 1.21
C VAL A 425 12.70 -10.31 1.40
N VAL A 426 13.31 -10.73 2.50
CA VAL A 426 13.50 -12.16 2.83
C VAL A 426 13.20 -12.40 4.30
N ASP A 427 12.86 -13.63 4.65
CA ASP A 427 12.67 -13.99 6.06
C ASP A 427 14.00 -13.96 6.81
N MET A 428 13.94 -13.52 8.07
CA MET A 428 15.04 -13.57 9.02
C MET A 428 15.38 -15.01 9.40
N THR A 429 14.36 -15.86 9.52
CA THR A 429 14.48 -17.28 9.84
C THR A 429 13.66 -18.11 8.88
N THR A 430 14.04 -19.38 8.69
CA THR A 430 13.32 -20.27 7.76
C THR A 430 11.89 -20.58 8.20
N ASP A 431 11.50 -20.33 9.44
CA ASP A 431 10.14 -20.52 9.95
C ASP A 431 9.36 -19.19 10.09
N ASN A 432 9.93 -18.08 9.62
CA ASN A 432 9.34 -16.74 9.71
C ASN A 432 8.99 -16.32 11.16
N SER A 433 9.69 -16.86 12.17
CA SER A 433 9.44 -16.52 13.57
C SER A 433 10.03 -15.16 13.99
N GLU A 434 11.00 -14.64 13.24
CA GLU A 434 11.66 -13.35 13.49
C GLU A 434 11.28 -12.26 12.48
N GLY A 435 10.29 -12.51 11.61
CA GLY A 435 9.82 -11.57 10.59
C GLY A 435 10.75 -11.47 9.38
N GLN A 436 10.68 -10.33 8.69
CA GLN A 436 11.37 -10.06 7.43
C GLN A 436 12.48 -9.03 7.58
N LYS A 437 13.40 -9.04 6.62
CA LYS A 437 14.42 -8.01 6.41
C LYS A 437 14.48 -7.58 4.96
N LEU A 438 14.91 -6.35 4.72
CA LEU A 438 15.50 -5.95 3.45
C LEU A 438 16.91 -6.54 3.35
N SER A 439 17.21 -7.13 2.20
CA SER A 439 18.46 -7.80 1.86
C SER A 439 18.79 -7.52 0.40
N ASN A 440 19.98 -7.94 -0.05
CA ASN A 440 20.48 -7.66 -1.39
C ASN A 440 20.44 -6.16 -1.71
N ILE A 441 20.79 -5.34 -0.72
CA ILE A 441 20.88 -3.89 -0.88
C ILE A 441 22.22 -3.59 -1.54
N ASN A 442 22.20 -3.09 -2.78
CA ASN A 442 23.39 -2.69 -3.52
C ASN A 442 23.45 -1.17 -3.71
N ASN A 443 24.64 -0.69 -4.12
CA ASN A 443 24.88 0.73 -4.33
C ASN A 443 24.02 1.30 -5.47
N GLY A 444 23.28 2.37 -5.16
CA GLY A 444 22.44 3.11 -6.10
C GLY A 444 20.95 2.78 -5.99
N GLU A 445 20.62 1.67 -5.35
CA GLU A 445 19.24 1.21 -5.15
C GLU A 445 18.53 2.03 -4.06
N TRP A 446 17.22 1.88 -4.02
CA TRP A 446 16.39 2.54 -3.01
C TRP A 446 15.07 1.80 -2.80
N THR A 447 14.49 1.99 -1.62
CA THR A 447 13.09 1.68 -1.29
C THR A 447 12.41 2.94 -0.75
N SER A 448 11.09 2.90 -0.58
CA SER A 448 10.36 4.07 -0.11
C SER A 448 9.07 3.73 0.63
N LEU A 449 8.61 4.71 1.40
CA LEU A 449 7.30 4.77 2.04
C LEU A 449 6.49 5.92 1.44
N ALA A 450 5.21 5.68 1.21
CA ALA A 450 4.27 6.68 0.73
C ALA A 450 3.60 7.43 1.90
N ASN A 451 3.43 8.75 1.75
CA ASN A 451 2.56 9.57 2.59
C ASN A 451 2.80 9.39 4.10
N VAL A 452 4.07 9.41 4.52
CA VAL A 452 4.48 9.36 5.91
C VAL A 452 4.13 10.68 6.59
N ASP A 453 3.30 10.63 7.62
CA ASP A 453 2.84 11.79 8.39
C ASP A 453 3.71 11.99 9.64
N PHE A 454 4.49 13.07 9.61
CA PHE A 454 5.34 13.52 10.71
C PHE A 454 4.64 14.56 11.62
N GLY A 455 3.39 14.92 11.32
CA GLY A 455 2.66 15.94 12.06
C GLY A 455 3.33 17.31 12.06
N ASN A 456 2.84 18.22 12.91
CA ASN A 456 3.36 19.59 12.99
C ASN A 456 4.67 19.68 13.78
N ASN A 457 4.89 18.77 14.73
CA ASN A 457 6.10 18.73 15.55
C ASN A 457 7.29 18.22 14.74
N GLY A 458 7.02 17.33 13.78
CA GLY A 458 8.03 16.76 12.91
C GLY A 458 8.89 15.71 13.61
N ALA A 459 9.76 15.06 12.85
CA ALA A 459 10.72 14.08 13.38
C ALA A 459 12.03 14.75 13.79
N SER A 460 12.54 14.37 14.97
CA SER A 460 13.85 14.80 15.49
C SER A 460 14.97 13.83 15.14
N SER A 461 14.65 12.56 14.92
CA SER A 461 15.61 11.53 14.50
C SER A 461 14.96 10.39 13.74
N LEU A 462 15.80 9.66 13.01
CA LEU A 462 15.51 8.33 12.50
C LEU A 462 16.56 7.37 13.08
N THR A 463 16.08 6.29 13.67
CA THR A 463 16.87 5.11 14.05
C THR A 463 16.56 3.97 13.09
N VAL A 464 17.60 3.28 12.63
CA VAL A 464 17.49 2.12 11.72
C VAL A 464 18.19 0.93 12.36
N THR A 465 17.48 -0.19 12.46
CA THR A 465 18.05 -1.46 12.91
C THR A 465 18.58 -2.21 11.69
N ALA A 466 19.90 -2.39 11.63
CA ALA A 466 20.58 -2.93 10.46
C ALA A 466 21.76 -3.86 10.83
N ALA A 467 22.13 -4.75 9.93
CA ALA A 467 23.31 -5.60 10.02
C ALA A 467 24.28 -5.29 8.87
N GLY A 468 25.47 -4.80 9.22
CA GLY A 468 26.50 -4.44 8.24
C GLY A 468 27.06 -5.65 7.49
N LYS A 469 27.23 -5.52 6.17
CA LYS A 469 27.96 -6.46 5.30
C LYS A 469 29.20 -5.76 4.74
N ALA A 470 29.18 -5.30 3.49
CA ALA A 470 30.27 -4.47 2.96
C ALA A 470 30.36 -3.09 3.64
N GLY A 471 29.28 -2.66 4.30
CA GLY A 471 29.16 -1.32 4.88
C GLY A 471 28.73 -0.30 3.83
N GLY A 472 28.21 0.84 4.28
CA GLY A 472 27.77 1.90 3.38
C GLY A 472 27.05 3.03 4.09
N ILE A 473 26.32 3.82 3.30
CA ILE A 473 25.58 4.99 3.72
C ILE A 473 24.11 4.78 3.32
N LEU A 474 23.21 4.96 4.27
CA LEU A 474 21.78 5.09 4.03
C LEU A 474 21.44 6.57 4.00
N GLU A 475 20.95 7.06 2.87
CA GLU A 475 20.50 8.43 2.67
C GLU A 475 18.98 8.51 2.79
N ILE A 476 18.48 9.51 3.52
CA ILE A 476 17.06 9.77 3.71
C ILE A 476 16.71 10.95 2.81
N ARG A 477 15.77 10.74 1.90
CA ARG A 477 15.30 11.73 0.92
C ARG A 477 13.79 11.89 1.06
N LEU A 478 13.26 13.06 0.71
CA LEU A 478 11.83 13.36 0.82
C LEU A 478 11.25 13.63 -0.56
N ASP A 479 10.06 13.11 -0.80
CA ASP A 479 9.17 13.33 -1.96
C ASP A 479 9.66 12.85 -3.32
N ASP A 480 10.97 12.80 -3.57
CA ASP A 480 11.56 12.37 -4.84
C ASP A 480 12.88 11.61 -4.62
N PRO A 481 13.12 10.45 -5.28
CA PRO A 481 14.37 9.69 -5.18
C PRO A 481 15.62 10.48 -5.58
N ASP A 482 15.48 11.50 -6.43
CA ASP A 482 16.58 12.36 -6.89
C ASP A 482 16.78 13.62 -6.02
N SER A 483 15.89 13.88 -5.05
CA SER A 483 16.00 15.04 -4.13
C SER A 483 17.23 14.94 -3.24
N GLU A 484 17.87 16.05 -2.88
CA GLU A 484 19.01 16.05 -1.95
C GLU A 484 18.66 15.38 -0.61
N PRO A 485 19.55 14.58 -0.01
CA PRO A 485 19.27 13.89 1.23
C PRO A 485 19.11 14.88 2.39
N VAL A 486 18.04 14.71 3.18
CA VAL A 486 17.80 15.49 4.41
C VAL A 486 18.63 14.97 5.58
N ALA A 487 19.04 13.70 5.53
CA ALA A 487 19.98 13.11 6.49
C ALA A 487 20.68 11.88 5.90
N SER A 488 21.68 11.38 6.62
CA SER A 488 22.35 10.13 6.28
C SER A 488 22.78 9.36 7.53
N ILE A 489 22.85 8.04 7.40
CA ILE A 489 23.32 7.10 8.43
C ILE A 489 24.48 6.30 7.83
N SER A 490 25.61 6.25 8.52
CA SER A 490 26.73 5.40 8.13
C SER A 490 26.61 4.05 8.84
N ILE A 491 26.52 2.96 8.07
CA ILE A 491 26.46 1.59 8.57
C ILE A 491 27.83 0.94 8.32
N PRO A 492 28.59 0.56 9.36
CA PRO A 492 29.90 -0.03 9.21
C PRO A 492 29.84 -1.42 8.57
N ALA A 493 30.94 -1.84 7.95
CA ALA A 493 31.08 -3.20 7.46
C ALA A 493 31.00 -4.23 8.59
N GLY A 494 30.49 -5.42 8.28
CA GLY A 494 30.29 -6.55 9.19
C GLY A 494 30.15 -7.86 8.42
N ASP A 495 29.66 -8.90 9.09
CA ASP A 495 29.42 -10.22 8.48
C ASP A 495 27.93 -10.51 8.20
N GLY A 496 27.06 -9.51 8.39
CA GLY A 496 25.62 -9.61 8.21
C GLY A 496 24.88 -10.40 9.30
N SER A 497 25.52 -10.75 10.41
CA SER A 497 24.91 -11.56 11.48
C SER A 497 24.47 -10.77 12.71
N GLU A 498 25.08 -9.62 13.00
CA GLU A 498 24.75 -8.79 14.17
C GLU A 498 23.94 -7.56 13.77
N TYR A 499 22.72 -7.44 14.31
CA TYR A 499 21.88 -6.25 14.14
C TYR A 499 22.14 -5.23 15.24
N ALA A 500 22.27 -3.97 14.84
CA ALA A 500 22.45 -2.83 15.73
C ALA A 500 21.63 -1.63 15.27
N ASP A 501 21.39 -0.72 16.21
CA ASP A 501 20.68 0.53 15.95
C ASP A 501 21.65 1.62 15.51
N TYR A 502 21.34 2.25 14.38
CA TYR A 502 22.08 3.39 13.85
C TYR A 502 21.14 4.59 13.75
N THR A 503 21.52 5.72 14.33
CA THR A 503 20.63 6.88 14.46
C THR A 503 21.23 8.11 13.78
N THR A 504 20.39 8.89 13.12
CA THR A 504 20.71 10.23 12.61
C THR A 504 19.67 11.24 13.07
N THR A 505 20.07 12.51 13.13
CA THR A 505 19.18 13.63 13.46
C THR A 505 18.44 14.06 12.19
N LEU A 506 17.16 14.39 12.34
CA LEU A 506 16.34 14.99 11.31
C LEU A 506 16.03 16.43 11.73
N GLU A 507 16.22 17.38 10.81
CA GLU A 507 15.93 18.80 11.05
C GLU A 507 14.84 19.27 10.08
N GLY A 508 13.73 19.76 10.63
CA GLY A 508 12.66 20.39 9.84
C GLY A 508 11.80 19.43 9.02
N VAL A 509 11.82 18.12 9.32
CA VAL A 509 10.95 17.12 8.66
C VAL A 509 9.59 17.14 9.35
N THR A 510 8.61 17.83 8.75
CA THR A 510 7.25 18.04 9.30
C THR A 510 6.22 17.81 8.21
N GLY A 511 4.96 17.53 8.57
CA GLY A 511 3.90 17.30 7.60
C GLY A 511 3.99 15.93 6.94
N VAL A 512 3.44 15.81 5.73
CA VAL A 512 3.30 14.53 5.03
C VAL A 512 4.26 14.48 3.84
N HIS A 513 5.08 13.43 3.78
CA HIS A 513 6.08 13.24 2.73
C HIS A 513 6.13 11.80 2.24
N HIS A 514 6.51 11.59 0.98
CA HIS A 514 7.11 10.29 0.62
C HIS A 514 8.51 10.24 1.22
N VAL A 515 8.90 9.12 1.81
CA VAL A 515 10.25 8.94 2.36
C VAL A 515 10.99 7.93 1.50
N VAL A 516 12.12 8.33 0.93
CA VAL A 516 12.98 7.47 0.12
C VAL A 516 14.25 7.14 0.88
N PHE A 517 14.54 5.85 0.97
CA PHE A 517 15.74 5.28 1.58
C PHE A 517 16.71 4.89 0.46
N SER A 518 17.71 5.73 0.19
CA SER A 518 18.70 5.48 -0.87
C SER A 518 19.97 4.86 -0.31
N PHE A 519 20.45 3.80 -0.95
CA PHE A 519 21.58 3.01 -0.47
C PHE A 519 22.84 3.32 -1.27
N LYS A 520 23.91 3.74 -0.59
CA LYS A 520 25.18 4.14 -1.21
C LYS A 520 26.36 3.37 -0.61
N SER A 521 27.33 3.04 -1.44
CA SER A 521 28.66 2.59 -1.01
C SER A 521 29.41 3.77 -0.38
N ASP A 522 30.15 3.49 0.69
CA ASP A 522 31.11 4.44 1.29
C ASP A 522 32.46 4.49 0.52
N GLY A 523 32.54 3.79 -0.62
CA GLY A 523 33.73 3.63 -1.44
C GLY A 523 34.54 2.36 -1.13
N GLY A 524 34.14 1.57 -0.12
CA GLY A 524 34.75 0.29 0.22
C GLY A 524 34.15 -0.92 -0.53
N ALA A 525 32.89 -0.82 -0.96
CA ALA A 525 32.15 -1.90 -1.61
C ALA A 525 32.30 -1.88 -3.13
N ASN A 526 32.48 -3.06 -3.75
CA ASN A 526 32.35 -3.25 -5.19
C ASN A 526 30.88 -3.09 -5.60
N ALA A 527 30.65 -3.00 -6.91
CA ALA A 527 29.34 -2.68 -7.44
C ALA A 527 28.27 -3.77 -7.16
N GLN A 528 28.69 -5.01 -6.87
CA GLN A 528 27.85 -6.18 -6.57
C GLN A 528 27.83 -6.55 -5.08
N ASP A 529 28.60 -5.83 -4.25
CA ASP A 529 28.67 -6.16 -2.83
C ASP A 529 27.37 -5.69 -2.15
N GLU A 530 26.78 -6.58 -1.36
CA GLU A 530 25.64 -6.24 -0.50
C GLU A 530 26.13 -5.35 0.64
N LEU A 531 25.51 -4.18 0.81
CA LEU A 531 25.99 -3.17 1.76
C LEU A 531 25.64 -3.56 3.20
N TYR A 532 24.38 -3.89 3.46
CA TYR A 532 23.83 -4.22 4.77
C TYR A 532 22.41 -4.79 4.60
N ASP A 533 21.88 -5.37 5.67
CA ASP A 533 20.46 -5.76 5.79
C ASP A 533 19.74 -4.79 6.76
N ILE A 534 18.44 -4.55 6.56
CA ILE A 534 17.63 -3.66 7.41
C ILE A 534 16.36 -4.37 7.86
N THR A 535 15.99 -4.24 9.14
CA THR A 535 14.71 -4.80 9.65
C THR A 535 13.68 -3.73 9.97
N THR A 536 14.09 -2.56 10.48
CA THR A 536 13.15 -1.57 11.04
C THR A 536 13.62 -0.13 10.85
N TYR A 537 12.67 0.77 10.59
CA TYR A 537 12.81 2.22 10.62
C TYR A 537 11.99 2.81 11.79
N THR A 538 12.62 3.56 12.68
CA THR A 538 11.95 4.16 13.85
C THR A 538 12.18 5.67 13.86
N PHE A 539 11.15 6.43 13.54
CA PHE A 539 11.19 7.89 13.69
C PHE A 539 10.89 8.27 15.15
N THR A 540 11.59 9.29 15.64
CA THR A 540 11.29 9.90 16.94
C THR A 540 10.67 11.27 16.71
N GLU A 541 9.48 11.50 17.26
CA GLU A 541 8.83 12.80 17.21
C GLU A 541 9.69 13.86 17.93
N SER A 542 9.77 15.05 17.36
CA SER A 542 10.34 16.19 18.05
C SER A 542 9.50 16.49 19.28
N GLN A 543 10.15 16.64 20.43
CA GLN A 543 9.48 17.17 21.60
C GLN A 543 9.10 18.62 21.31
N ASP A 544 7.83 18.95 21.54
CA ASP A 544 7.38 20.33 21.61
C ASP A 544 8.32 21.12 22.55
N GLU A 545 8.94 22.20 22.07
CA GLU A 545 9.45 23.27 22.94
C GLU A 545 8.23 24.07 23.48
N THR A 546 7.20 23.39 23.98
CA THR A 546 6.25 24.04 24.87
C THR A 546 6.92 24.15 26.24
N PRO A 547 6.98 25.35 26.85
CA PRO A 547 7.59 25.50 28.16
C PRO A 547 6.84 24.60 29.14
N SER A 548 7.54 23.67 29.78
CA SER A 548 7.01 22.76 30.80
C SER A 548 6.65 23.45 32.12
N THR A 549 6.25 24.72 32.07
CA THR A 549 5.69 25.48 33.17
C THR A 549 4.57 26.38 32.64
N PRO A 550 3.34 26.29 33.19
CA PRO A 550 2.30 27.27 32.90
C PRO A 550 2.86 28.68 33.05
N VAL A 551 2.76 29.49 31.99
CA VAL A 551 3.13 30.90 32.01
C VAL A 551 2.31 31.60 33.11
N ASP A 552 2.97 32.40 33.97
CA ASP A 552 2.28 33.11 35.04
C ASP A 552 1.42 34.23 34.47
N LYS A 553 0.10 34.06 34.53
CA LYS A 553 -0.88 35.04 34.04
C LYS A 553 -1.47 35.92 35.14
N SER A 554 -0.94 35.86 36.38
CA SER A 554 -1.53 36.50 37.55
C SER A 554 -1.66 38.02 37.41
N ASP A 555 -0.66 38.68 36.82
CA ASP A 555 -0.67 40.12 36.60
C ASP A 555 -1.69 40.53 35.52
N LEU A 556 -1.75 39.80 34.41
CA LEU A 556 -2.76 40.02 33.36
C LEU A 556 -4.18 39.78 33.88
N GLN A 557 -4.37 38.72 34.67
CA GLN A 557 -5.64 38.38 35.30
C GLN A 557 -6.07 39.47 36.29
N SER A 558 -5.13 40.01 37.06
CA SER A 558 -5.38 41.13 37.99
C SER A 558 -5.79 42.39 37.23
N ALA A 559 -5.07 42.73 36.16
CA ALA A 559 -5.39 43.89 35.31
C ALA A 559 -6.79 43.75 34.67
N VAL A 560 -7.16 42.58 34.16
CA VAL A 560 -8.51 42.35 33.62
C VAL A 560 -9.58 42.49 34.71
N ASN A 561 -9.33 41.97 35.91
CA ASN A 561 -10.27 42.04 37.04
C ASN A 561 -10.49 43.48 37.52
N GLU A 562 -9.43 44.27 37.68
CA GLU A 562 -9.51 45.69 38.09
C GLU A 562 -10.32 46.55 37.13
N ASN A 563 -10.34 46.15 35.86
CA ASN A 563 -10.97 46.88 34.76
C ASN A 563 -12.41 46.42 34.47
N SER A 564 -12.86 45.32 35.07
CA SER A 564 -14.19 44.73 34.85
C SER A 564 -15.36 45.58 35.39
N GLY A 565 -15.10 46.49 36.32
CA GLY A 565 -16.11 47.33 36.98
C GLY A 565 -16.40 48.68 36.32
N LEU A 566 -15.83 48.94 35.14
CA LEU A 566 -15.97 50.21 34.44
C LEU A 566 -17.22 50.26 33.58
N ASN A 567 -17.90 51.40 33.56
CA ASN A 567 -19.07 51.61 32.71
C ASN A 567 -18.71 52.45 31.50
N ALA A 568 -19.13 52.00 30.32
CA ALA A 568 -18.89 52.71 29.07
C ALA A 568 -19.42 54.15 29.07
N SER A 569 -20.50 54.41 29.81
CA SER A 569 -21.15 55.72 29.91
C SER A 569 -20.29 56.80 30.58
N ASP A 570 -19.26 56.40 31.34
CA ASP A 570 -18.43 57.33 32.11
C ASP A 570 -17.31 57.93 31.24
N TYR A 571 -17.12 57.44 30.01
CA TYR A 571 -16.00 57.75 29.15
C TYR A 571 -16.43 58.20 27.75
N THR A 572 -15.55 58.90 27.03
CA THR A 572 -15.80 59.24 25.62
C THR A 572 -15.84 57.97 24.77
N GLU A 573 -16.68 57.96 23.74
CA GLU A 573 -16.87 56.80 22.86
C GLU A 573 -15.55 56.35 22.22
N GLU A 574 -14.71 57.29 21.78
CA GLU A 574 -13.43 56.99 21.14
C GLU A 574 -12.43 56.35 22.11
N SER A 575 -12.34 56.84 23.35
CA SER A 575 -11.41 56.31 24.34
C SER A 575 -11.86 54.95 24.87
N TRP A 576 -13.17 54.77 25.03
CA TRP A 576 -13.78 53.51 25.45
C TRP A 576 -13.56 52.39 24.41
N LYS A 577 -13.70 52.69 23.12
CA LYS A 577 -13.52 51.71 22.05
C LYS A 577 -12.11 51.09 22.04
N VAL A 578 -11.08 51.91 22.24
CA VAL A 578 -9.68 51.44 22.31
C VAL A 578 -9.46 50.56 23.54
N PHE A 579 -10.03 50.95 24.68
CA PHE A 579 -9.98 50.18 25.91
C PHE A 579 -10.72 48.83 25.82
N ALA A 580 -11.92 48.81 25.24
CA ALA A 580 -12.71 47.59 25.09
C ALA A 580 -12.02 46.54 24.20
N ASP A 581 -11.37 46.96 23.12
CA ASP A 581 -10.58 46.07 22.25
C ASP A 581 -9.37 45.47 22.97
N ALA A 582 -8.64 46.29 23.75
CA ALA A 582 -7.51 45.82 24.55
C ALA A 582 -7.95 44.84 25.66
N LEU A 583 -9.09 45.10 26.31
CA LEU A 583 -9.65 44.21 27.33
C LEU A 583 -10.09 42.86 26.75
N GLN A 584 -10.71 42.86 25.57
CA GLN A 584 -11.10 41.63 24.88
C GLN A 584 -9.87 40.78 24.50
N LYS A 585 -8.82 41.41 23.97
CA LYS A 585 -7.55 40.72 23.62
C LYS A 585 -6.87 40.14 24.85
N ALA A 586 -6.84 40.89 25.95
CA ALA A 586 -6.32 40.40 27.23
C ALA A 586 -7.10 39.18 27.75
N GLN A 587 -8.44 39.19 27.63
CA GLN A 587 -9.28 38.04 28.00
C GLN A 587 -9.04 36.81 27.11
N ALA A 588 -8.80 37.00 25.81
CA ALA A 588 -8.45 35.90 24.91
C ALA A 588 -7.11 35.25 25.30
N VAL A 589 -6.08 36.05 25.62
CA VAL A 589 -4.77 35.55 26.08
C VAL A 589 -4.88 34.81 27.43
N LEU A 590 -5.77 35.23 28.32
CA LEU A 590 -6.03 34.51 29.57
C LEU A 590 -6.62 33.11 29.32
N GLN A 591 -7.47 32.96 28.31
CA GLN A 591 -8.14 31.69 27.96
C GLN A 591 -7.28 30.74 27.11
N ASP A 592 -6.21 31.25 26.49
CA ASP A 592 -5.31 30.46 25.64
C ASP A 592 -4.27 29.70 26.49
N GLU A 593 -4.45 28.38 26.66
CA GLU A 593 -3.53 27.52 27.43
C GLU A 593 -2.12 27.44 26.81
N SER A 594 -1.96 27.79 25.53
CA SER A 594 -0.69 27.80 24.81
C SER A 594 0.01 29.17 24.78
N ALA A 595 -0.57 30.19 25.43
CA ALA A 595 -0.04 31.55 25.40
C ALA A 595 1.40 31.64 25.96
N THR A 596 2.29 32.29 25.21
CA THR A 596 3.68 32.57 25.59
C THR A 596 3.79 33.72 26.60
N GLU A 597 4.90 33.78 27.35
CA GLU A 597 5.23 34.90 28.26
C GLU A 597 5.15 36.25 27.53
N GLN A 598 5.66 36.33 26.30
CA GLN A 598 5.63 37.56 25.52
C GLN A 598 4.20 38.00 25.19
N GLN A 599 3.31 37.07 24.81
CA GLN A 599 1.90 37.40 24.55
C GLN A 599 1.17 37.88 25.81
N VAL A 600 1.48 37.32 26.98
CA VAL A 600 0.94 37.76 28.27
C VAL A 600 1.41 39.18 28.60
N GLN A 601 2.71 39.47 28.44
CA GLN A 601 3.29 40.79 28.69
C GLN A 601 2.76 41.85 27.71
N ASP A 602 2.63 41.51 26.43
CA ASP A 602 2.11 42.42 25.40
C ASP A 602 0.63 42.76 25.66
N ALA A 603 -0.17 41.76 26.02
CA ALA A 603 -1.57 41.97 26.37
C ALA A 603 -1.73 42.84 27.63
N LEU A 604 -0.88 42.63 28.64
CA LEU A 604 -0.87 43.44 29.86
C LEU A 604 -0.48 44.89 29.56
N ALA A 605 0.58 45.10 28.78
CA ALA A 605 1.04 46.42 28.39
C ALA A 605 -0.01 47.17 27.55
N ALA A 606 -0.66 46.48 26.61
CA ALA A 606 -1.73 47.04 25.79
C ALA A 606 -2.96 47.44 26.63
N LEU A 607 -3.39 46.58 27.54
CA LEU A 607 -4.51 46.86 28.44
C LEU A 607 -4.21 48.06 29.36
N ASN A 608 -3.03 48.10 29.97
CA ASN A 608 -2.60 49.21 30.82
C ASN A 608 -2.51 50.54 30.05
N SER A 609 -1.98 50.50 28.83
CA SER A 609 -1.90 51.68 27.96
C SER A 609 -3.27 52.19 27.56
N ALA A 610 -4.19 51.29 27.18
CA ALA A 610 -5.55 51.66 26.82
C ALA A 610 -6.34 52.19 28.03
N ARG A 611 -6.11 51.62 29.22
CA ARG A 611 -6.67 52.10 30.49
C ARG A 611 -6.22 53.51 30.82
N ALA A 612 -4.93 53.81 30.66
CA ALA A 612 -4.40 55.17 30.83
C ALA A 612 -4.94 56.17 29.79
N GLY A 613 -5.38 55.68 28.63
CA GLY A 613 -5.95 56.47 27.54
C GLY A 613 -7.44 56.81 27.68
N LEU A 614 -8.14 56.29 28.71
CA LEU A 614 -9.56 56.59 28.96
C LEU A 614 -9.76 58.07 29.31
N LYS A 615 -10.75 58.70 28.66
CA LYS A 615 -11.14 60.09 28.89
C LYS A 615 -12.58 60.13 29.38
N LEU A 616 -12.84 60.85 30.47
CA LEU A 616 -14.21 60.99 31.01
C LEU A 616 -15.11 61.68 29.97
N ALA A 617 -16.38 61.25 29.91
CA ALA A 617 -17.40 62.00 29.18
C ALA A 617 -17.63 63.33 29.93
N ASP A 618 -17.47 64.47 29.25
CA ASP A 618 -17.64 65.78 29.87
C ASP A 618 -19.07 65.95 30.40
N ASP A 619 -19.18 66.23 31.69
CA ASP A 619 -20.42 66.57 32.37
C ASP A 619 -20.77 68.02 31.97
N SER A 620 -21.72 68.18 31.05
CA SER A 620 -22.03 69.49 30.49
C SER A 620 -22.63 70.42 31.55
N THR A 621 -21.80 71.30 32.14
CA THR A 621 -22.22 72.59 32.69
C THR A 621 -21.10 73.61 32.52
N ASP A 622 -21.17 74.45 31.49
CA ASP A 622 -21.62 75.85 31.61
C ASP A 622 -21.27 76.60 30.32
N GLY A 623 -22.24 77.35 29.79
CA GLY A 623 -22.04 78.14 28.58
C GLY A 623 -21.35 79.45 28.91
N ASN A 624 -20.27 79.78 28.18
CA ASN A 624 -20.07 81.17 27.78
C ASN A 624 -19.20 81.29 26.52
N ALA A 625 -19.61 82.23 25.68
CA ALA A 625 -19.09 82.50 24.35
C ALA A 625 -17.86 83.43 24.37
N ASP A 626 -17.34 83.63 23.15
CA ASP A 626 -16.42 84.71 22.71
C ASP A 626 -14.93 84.41 22.99
N GLY A 627 -13.97 84.51 22.07
CA GLY A 627 -13.89 85.03 20.72
C GLY A 627 -12.39 85.20 20.37
N SER A 628 -12.09 85.35 19.07
CA SER A 628 -10.86 85.92 18.48
C SER A 628 -9.53 85.13 18.48
N ASN A 629 -9.10 84.84 17.24
CA ASN A 629 -7.79 85.11 16.60
C ASN A 629 -6.45 84.81 17.30
N ASP A 630 -5.64 84.00 16.60
CA ASP A 630 -4.43 84.40 15.85
C ASP A 630 -3.16 83.58 16.12
N ASP A 631 -2.48 83.31 14.99
CA ASP A 631 -1.04 83.11 14.77
C ASP A 631 -0.25 82.00 15.50
N GLY A 632 0.09 80.97 14.73
CA GLY A 632 1.46 80.90 14.19
C GLY A 632 2.37 79.74 14.64
N VAL A 633 2.65 78.84 13.67
CA VAL A 633 3.95 78.23 13.24
C VAL A 633 5.00 77.81 14.30
N ASP A 634 5.77 76.71 14.20
CA ASP A 634 6.05 75.64 13.22
C ASP A 634 6.98 74.62 13.95
N LEU A 635 6.99 73.35 13.51
CA LEU A 635 8.20 72.54 13.18
C LEU A 635 7.93 71.03 13.22
N ALA A 636 8.03 70.41 12.03
CA ALA A 636 8.69 69.13 11.64
C ALA A 636 8.41 67.85 12.49
N GLN A 637 8.25 66.62 11.97
CA GLN A 637 8.74 66.00 10.73
C GLN A 637 8.09 64.59 10.59
N THR A 638 7.85 64.18 9.33
CA THR A 638 7.84 62.80 8.76
C THR A 638 7.07 61.66 9.45
N GLY A 639 6.08 61.11 8.74
CA GLY A 639 5.52 59.78 9.00
C GLY A 639 4.81 59.22 7.76
N SER A 640 5.37 58.15 7.20
CA SER A 640 4.94 57.43 6.01
C SER A 640 3.54 56.81 6.17
N SER A 641 2.78 56.85 5.08
CA SER A 641 1.46 56.24 4.87
C SER A 641 1.52 54.72 4.73
N VAL A 642 0.63 54.00 5.44
CA VAL A 642 -0.08 52.80 4.92
C VAL A 642 -1.49 52.78 5.53
N LEU A 643 -2.51 52.74 4.68
CA LEU A 643 -3.93 52.60 5.04
C LEU A 643 -4.35 51.11 5.08
N PRO A 644 -5.40 50.76 5.84
CA PRO A 644 -5.70 49.39 6.26
C PRO A 644 -6.69 48.65 5.35
N GLY A 645 -6.49 47.33 5.21
CA GLY A 645 -7.47 46.37 4.70
C GLY A 645 -8.17 45.65 5.86
N ALA A 646 -9.49 45.65 5.82
CA ALA A 646 -10.40 45.08 6.82
C ALA A 646 -10.49 43.55 6.74
N VAL A 647 -10.60 42.89 7.90
CA VAL A 647 -11.02 41.50 8.03
C VAL A 647 -12.48 41.48 8.52
N ILE A 648 -13.34 40.83 7.74
CA ILE A 648 -14.74 40.55 8.05
C ILE A 648 -14.80 39.11 8.60
N VAL A 649 -15.44 38.95 9.76
CA VAL A 649 -15.79 37.68 10.39
C VAL A 649 -17.11 37.18 9.80
N ALA A 650 -17.17 35.92 9.36
CA ALA A 650 -18.42 35.21 9.08
C ALA A 650 -18.30 33.73 9.48
N CYS A 651 -19.13 33.31 10.43
CA CYS A 651 -19.40 31.91 10.76
C CYS A 651 -20.19 31.24 9.64
N LEU A 652 -19.83 30.01 9.26
CA LEU A 652 -20.64 29.16 8.39
C LEU A 652 -20.59 27.70 8.85
N ALA A 653 -21.78 27.16 9.13
CA ALA A 653 -22.05 25.73 9.28
C ALA A 653 -22.07 25.08 7.89
N LEU A 654 -21.40 23.93 7.76
CA LEU A 654 -21.37 23.11 6.55
C LEU A 654 -22.67 22.30 6.41
N THR A 655 -23.42 22.57 5.34
CA THR A 655 -24.27 21.58 4.66
C THR A 655 -23.96 21.70 3.17
N GLY A 656 -23.35 20.66 2.59
CA GLY A 656 -22.96 20.63 1.18
C GLY A 656 -24.05 20.01 0.31
N VAL A 657 -24.51 20.75 -0.70
CA VAL A 657 -25.16 20.21 -1.90
C VAL A 657 -24.38 20.76 -3.09
N ILE A 658 -23.78 19.87 -3.87
CA ILE A 658 -23.03 20.18 -5.09
C ILE A 658 -24.03 20.42 -6.22
N VAL A 659 -23.98 21.61 -6.84
CA VAL A 659 -24.59 21.85 -8.15
C VAL A 659 -23.54 22.47 -9.05
N ALA A 660 -23.09 21.69 -10.02
CA ALA A 660 -22.19 22.10 -11.08
C ALA A 660 -22.84 23.14 -12.01
N ARG A 661 -22.06 24.16 -12.43
CA ARG A 661 -22.39 24.98 -13.60
C ARG A 661 -21.13 25.27 -14.42
N VAL A 662 -21.10 24.63 -15.58
CA VAL A 662 -20.23 24.89 -16.73
C VAL A 662 -20.41 26.31 -17.23
N ARG A 663 -19.32 27.02 -17.54
CA ARG A 663 -19.32 28.07 -18.55
C ARG A 663 -18.06 28.06 -19.40
N ARG A 664 -18.36 28.14 -20.70
CA ARG A 664 -17.51 28.15 -21.88
C ARG A 664 -17.33 29.61 -22.27
N GLU A 665 -16.10 30.09 -22.47
CA GLU A 665 -15.88 31.25 -23.33
C GLU A 665 -14.69 31.05 -24.29
N MET A 666 -15.05 31.08 -25.57
CA MET A 666 -14.21 31.13 -26.75
C MET A 666 -13.35 32.40 -26.77
N ARG A 667 -12.08 32.26 -27.15
CA ARG A 667 -11.57 32.78 -28.42
C ARG A 667 -10.40 31.96 -28.92
#